data_AF-A0A9W9ZKI9-F1
#
_entry.id   AF-A0A9W9ZKI9-F1
#
_cell.length_a   1.000
_cell.length_b   1.000
_cell.length_c   1.000
_cell.angle_alpha   90.00
_cell.angle_beta   90.00
_cell.angle_gamma   90.00
#
_symmetry.space_group_name_H-M   'P 1'
#
loop_
_entity.id
_entity.type
_entity.pdbx_description
1 polymer ?
#
loop_
_entity_poly.entity_id
_entity_poly.type
_entity_poly.pdbx_seq_one_letter_code
_entity_poly.pdbx_strand_id
1 'polypeptide(L)'
;MREMGSKSSAKQIINNIHREVGGVVSISSPSDIPKDRQQVYNQLRKVEGRKKSRSTGPAKSPDITKLLSLQQAGRFVRDVSLGARSKKNGEMRAAASTFAGTDTTIGWIKRFCCPGSTQAAVAGVDMTYKLGPFYLTTVTFPNPMFVYKNNVNKHPTTLAAVMTSVTKEKRDYEYFARSLKSEGIESLMYGTDGECALESGFESVYPIAESPAHNNIHLRCFDHAKGDILTKLKELKVCETERNKIQREILGSEFGGKRVKGLVDCENETEFEELYVNKEVHWPEEFKEWMATTKGRHRSMKTTLKLCMLKPTRIAAGLGNPPNKWDNQRTESLNNVIKEAAENQVTDQASIHETLESEVFQQQENEYVKAIYRMGEYRLAPEFEKFSVTPSVWTQKTPEQQREHVKKVFKAPANTSSSNQVTPSKRLSITFEDCEVTSVAARMLSQIWHEAEIILSYNKVIDLGGGVYCVTEFGNSVNVTVKGNSHNCKCRNFQSTAGLCSHVLAVADTMGTLAALLEKFNTKTNKASSILNANISKRAGEKPKEKKKRKGQNNVEQIPILEEIERPDNDIDCQKPLAFTEIWHNTNKFQVVFTKECTSKAQKCESCKVEFARGGVVCIPQDIAICHMERYFYPKKDANGKTTYEPTWKREIARFYCVKKECILRRHPYFWKGMVEVQDDVRQNLKEGHKKLLKEALHLSI
;
A
#
# COMPACT_ATOMS: atom_id res chain seq x y z
N MET A 1 -15.72 4.57 -36.79
CA MET A 1 -15.79 4.75 -35.31
C MET A 1 -17.19 5.02 -34.76
N ARG A 2 -17.90 6.11 -35.13
CA ARG A 2 -19.19 6.47 -34.46
C ARG A 2 -20.24 5.35 -34.48
N GLU A 3 -20.47 4.69 -35.62
CA GLU A 3 -21.44 3.60 -35.73
C GLU A 3 -21.10 2.41 -34.83
N MET A 4 -19.82 1.98 -34.80
CA MET A 4 -19.36 0.94 -33.88
C MET A 4 -19.66 1.29 -32.42
N GLY A 5 -19.63 2.58 -32.07
CA GLY A 5 -19.97 3.10 -30.74
C GLY A 5 -21.41 2.84 -30.27
N SER A 6 -22.31 2.43 -31.16
CA SER A 6 -23.68 2.02 -30.81
C SER A 6 -23.79 0.56 -30.36
N LYS A 7 -22.83 -0.30 -30.75
CA LYS A 7 -22.86 -1.75 -30.54
C LYS A 7 -21.73 -2.27 -29.65
N SER A 8 -20.58 -1.59 -29.65
CA SER A 8 -19.33 -2.07 -29.05
C SER A 8 -18.73 -1.08 -28.05
N SER A 9 -17.99 -1.61 -27.07
CA SER A 9 -17.20 -0.82 -26.11
C SER A 9 -16.08 -0.02 -26.79
N ALA A 10 -15.65 1.08 -26.16
CA ALA A 10 -14.45 1.82 -26.53
C ALA A 10 -13.22 0.91 -26.66
N LYS A 11 -13.13 -0.13 -25.83
CA LYS A 11 -12.03 -1.09 -25.81
C LYS A 11 -12.12 -2.08 -26.98
N GLN A 12 -13.31 -2.60 -27.26
CA GLN A 12 -13.60 -3.45 -28.42
C GLN A 12 -13.39 -2.70 -29.76
N ILE A 13 -13.72 -1.42 -29.83
CA ILE A 13 -13.50 -0.58 -31.02
C ILE A 13 -12.01 -0.42 -31.32
N ILE A 14 -11.19 -0.25 -30.28
CA ILE A 14 -9.73 -0.25 -30.42
C ILE A 14 -9.24 -1.63 -30.90
N ASN A 15 -9.79 -2.73 -30.37
CA ASN A 15 -9.41 -4.09 -30.75
C ASN A 15 -9.75 -4.40 -32.22
N ASN A 16 -10.93 -4.00 -32.71
CA ASN A 16 -11.32 -4.19 -34.12
C ASN A 16 -10.35 -3.45 -35.06
N ILE A 17 -10.09 -2.16 -34.83
CA ILE A 17 -9.14 -1.37 -35.62
C ILE A 17 -7.75 -2.04 -35.60
N HIS A 18 -7.29 -2.49 -34.42
CA HIS A 18 -6.02 -3.20 -34.30
C HIS A 18 -5.98 -4.54 -35.03
N ARG A 19 -7.11 -5.26 -35.18
CA ARG A 19 -7.18 -6.51 -35.96
C ARG A 19 -7.22 -6.22 -37.46
N GLU A 20 -7.90 -5.17 -37.89
CA GLU A 20 -7.99 -4.73 -39.29
C GLU A 20 -6.61 -4.31 -39.86
N VAL A 21 -5.72 -3.72 -39.04
CA VAL A 21 -4.33 -3.39 -39.44
C VAL A 21 -3.28 -4.46 -39.07
N GLY A 22 -3.70 -5.71 -38.85
CA GLY A 22 -2.79 -6.85 -38.66
C GLY A 22 -2.11 -6.96 -37.28
N GLY A 23 -2.55 -6.20 -36.28
CA GLY A 23 -2.01 -6.22 -34.92
C GLY A 23 -0.98 -5.12 -34.64
N VAL A 24 -0.11 -5.33 -33.65
CA VAL A 24 0.93 -4.35 -33.25
C VAL A 24 2.24 -4.52 -34.04
N VAL A 25 2.44 -5.69 -34.66
CA VAL A 25 3.71 -6.13 -35.27
C VAL A 25 3.70 -5.99 -36.81
N SER A 26 2.67 -5.35 -37.37
CA SER A 26 2.40 -5.31 -38.83
C SER A 26 1.99 -3.92 -39.33
N ILE A 27 2.04 -2.89 -38.49
CA ILE A 27 1.48 -1.56 -38.76
C ILE A 27 2.37 -0.78 -39.74
N SER A 28 1.80 -0.33 -40.86
CA SER A 28 2.51 0.46 -41.88
C SER A 28 2.76 1.91 -41.47
N SER A 29 1.83 2.57 -40.77
CA SER A 29 2.00 3.92 -40.24
C SER A 29 1.51 4.05 -38.79
N PRO A 30 2.25 4.72 -37.89
CA PRO A 30 1.76 5.04 -36.53
C PRO A 30 0.49 5.90 -36.49
N SER A 31 0.00 6.37 -37.64
CA SER A 31 -1.27 7.10 -37.80
C SER A 31 -2.49 6.18 -37.83
N ASP A 32 -2.30 4.90 -38.16
CA ASP A 32 -3.38 3.95 -38.48
C ASP A 32 -4.08 3.40 -37.22
N ILE A 33 -3.51 3.67 -36.04
CA ILE A 33 -4.01 3.25 -34.72
C ILE A 33 -4.29 4.45 -33.80
N PRO A 34 -5.27 4.36 -32.88
CA PRO A 34 -5.50 5.41 -31.88
C PRO A 34 -4.28 5.62 -30.98
N LYS A 35 -3.92 6.89 -30.72
CA LYS A 35 -2.74 7.26 -29.92
C LYS A 35 -2.87 6.86 -28.45
N ASP A 36 -4.08 6.94 -27.93
CA ASP A 36 -4.46 6.55 -26.57
C ASP A 36 -5.95 6.16 -26.50
N ARG A 37 -6.41 5.63 -25.35
CA ARG A 37 -7.84 5.32 -25.13
C ARG A 37 -8.70 6.58 -24.97
N GLN A 38 -8.13 7.70 -24.54
CA GLN A 38 -8.85 8.95 -24.29
C GLN A 38 -9.37 9.55 -25.60
N GLN A 39 -8.63 9.43 -26.70
CA GLN A 39 -9.04 9.81 -28.06
C GLN A 39 -10.36 9.12 -28.45
N VAL A 40 -10.47 7.81 -28.19
CA VAL A 40 -11.67 7.01 -28.50
C VAL A 40 -12.81 7.32 -27.50
N TYR A 41 -12.52 7.45 -26.20
CA TYR A 41 -13.52 7.90 -25.21
C TYR A 41 -14.08 9.30 -25.51
N ASN A 42 -13.25 10.21 -26.02
CA ASN A 42 -13.67 11.58 -26.38
C ASN A 42 -14.57 11.59 -27.63
N GLN A 43 -14.38 10.69 -28.60
CA GLN A 43 -15.31 10.52 -29.72
C GLN A 43 -16.62 9.85 -29.27
N LEU A 44 -16.54 8.81 -28.43
CA LEU A 44 -17.71 8.07 -27.94
C LEU A 44 -18.54 8.82 -26.89
N ARG A 45 -18.01 9.90 -26.30
CA ARG A 45 -18.78 10.85 -25.48
C ARG A 45 -19.93 11.55 -26.22
N LYS A 46 -19.95 11.49 -27.56
CA LYS A 46 -20.97 12.12 -28.42
C LYS A 46 -22.00 11.13 -28.98
N VAL A 47 -22.17 9.96 -28.34
CA VAL A 47 -23.12 8.92 -28.75
C VAL A 47 -24.12 8.64 -27.63
N GLU A 48 -25.41 8.86 -27.90
CA GLU A 48 -26.50 8.61 -26.95
C GLU A 48 -26.91 7.12 -26.92
N GLY A 49 -27.78 6.74 -25.98
CA GLY A 49 -28.32 5.36 -25.90
C GLY A 49 -27.35 4.27 -25.37
N ARG A 50 -26.14 4.64 -24.92
CA ARG A 50 -25.09 3.69 -24.48
C ARG A 50 -25.59 2.71 -23.39
N LYS A 51 -25.71 1.43 -23.76
CA LYS A 51 -26.03 0.31 -22.84
C LYS A 51 -25.04 0.22 -21.67
N LYS A 52 -25.51 -0.25 -20.52
CA LYS A 52 -24.72 -0.46 -19.29
C LYS A 52 -24.85 -1.90 -18.79
N SER A 53 -23.76 -2.66 -18.93
CA SER A 53 -23.44 -3.97 -18.33
C SER A 53 -24.38 -4.48 -17.24
N ARG A 54 -25.10 -5.60 -17.49
CA ARG A 54 -25.89 -6.34 -16.47
C ARG A 54 -26.09 -7.87 -16.64
N SER A 55 -25.71 -8.53 -17.75
CA SER A 55 -25.94 -9.98 -17.88
C SER A 55 -24.88 -10.72 -18.72
N THR A 56 -24.30 -11.77 -18.14
CA THR A 56 -23.72 -12.91 -18.87
C THR A 56 -24.84 -13.80 -19.43
N GLY A 57 -24.56 -14.56 -20.49
CA GLY A 57 -25.56 -15.34 -21.24
C GLY A 57 -26.09 -16.59 -20.52
N PRO A 58 -27.01 -17.35 -21.17
CA PRO A 58 -27.53 -18.60 -20.62
C PRO A 58 -26.42 -19.64 -20.46
N ALA A 59 -26.44 -20.38 -19.35
CA ALA A 59 -25.40 -21.33 -18.98
C ALA A 59 -25.43 -22.60 -19.85
N LYS A 60 -24.27 -22.96 -20.42
CA LYS A 60 -24.01 -24.24 -21.08
C LYS A 60 -23.18 -25.18 -20.19
N SER A 61 -23.23 -26.48 -20.50
CA SER A 61 -22.21 -27.44 -20.04
C SER A 61 -20.85 -27.14 -20.69
N PRO A 62 -19.72 -27.52 -20.05
CA PRO A 62 -18.41 -27.42 -20.68
C PRO A 62 -18.31 -28.38 -21.87
N ASP A 63 -17.80 -27.88 -22.99
CA ASP A 63 -17.42 -28.69 -24.14
C ASP A 63 -16.02 -29.27 -23.88
N ILE A 64 -15.97 -30.53 -23.42
CA ILE A 64 -14.73 -31.22 -23.06
C ILE A 64 -13.86 -31.45 -24.31
N THR A 65 -14.46 -31.78 -25.45
CA THR A 65 -13.71 -32.00 -26.70
C THR A 65 -13.02 -30.71 -27.12
N LYS A 66 -13.74 -29.59 -27.13
CA LYS A 66 -13.17 -28.28 -27.46
C LYS A 66 -12.11 -27.82 -26.46
N LEU A 67 -12.30 -28.07 -25.16
CA LEU A 67 -11.26 -27.81 -24.14
C LEU A 67 -9.98 -28.61 -24.41
N LEU A 68 -10.09 -29.90 -24.73
CA LEU A 68 -8.94 -30.74 -25.05
C LEU A 68 -8.25 -30.30 -26.36
N SER A 69 -9.00 -29.86 -27.38
CA SER A 69 -8.42 -29.26 -28.59
C SER A 69 -7.67 -27.94 -28.31
N LEU A 70 -8.18 -27.10 -27.40
CA LEU A 70 -7.47 -25.88 -26.96
C LEU A 70 -6.19 -26.20 -26.19
N GLN A 71 -6.20 -27.26 -25.37
CA GLN A 71 -4.99 -27.75 -24.69
C GLN A 71 -3.96 -28.33 -25.67
N GLN A 72 -4.41 -29.15 -26.64
CA GLN A 72 -3.55 -29.71 -27.69
C GLN A 72 -2.91 -28.63 -28.59
N ALA A 73 -3.58 -27.49 -28.76
CA ALA A 73 -3.01 -26.34 -29.48
C ALA A 73 -1.87 -25.65 -28.71
N GLY A 74 -1.76 -25.86 -27.39
CA GLY A 74 -0.62 -25.46 -26.55
C GLY A 74 -0.38 -23.95 -26.38
N ARG A 75 -1.32 -23.09 -26.78
CA ARG A 75 -1.12 -21.62 -26.83
C ARG A 75 -1.41 -20.89 -25.53
N PHE A 76 -2.53 -21.24 -24.90
CA PHE A 76 -3.09 -20.50 -23.76
C PHE A 76 -3.69 -21.43 -22.72
N VAL A 77 -4.60 -22.34 -23.10
CA VAL A 77 -5.01 -23.46 -22.24
C VAL A 77 -3.84 -24.44 -22.13
N ARG A 78 -3.44 -24.73 -20.90
CA ARG A 78 -2.26 -25.56 -20.58
C ARG A 78 -2.64 -26.92 -20.00
N ASP A 79 -3.67 -26.93 -19.14
CA ASP A 79 -4.19 -28.17 -18.57
C ASP A 79 -5.72 -28.18 -18.45
N VAL A 80 -6.30 -29.38 -18.56
CA VAL A 80 -7.73 -29.69 -18.43
C VAL A 80 -7.88 -30.95 -17.57
N SER A 81 -8.03 -30.75 -16.25
CA SER A 81 -8.25 -31.84 -15.31
C SER A 81 -9.74 -32.20 -15.23
N LEU A 82 -10.07 -33.45 -15.60
CA LEU A 82 -11.42 -34.00 -15.52
C LEU A 82 -11.59 -34.80 -14.22
N GLY A 83 -12.69 -34.55 -13.49
CA GLY A 83 -13.01 -35.32 -12.29
C GLY A 83 -14.51 -35.45 -12.03
N ALA A 84 -14.91 -36.57 -11.43
CA ALA A 84 -16.28 -36.77 -10.97
C ALA A 84 -16.55 -35.90 -9.72
N ARG A 85 -17.69 -35.19 -9.71
CA ARG A 85 -18.12 -34.38 -8.57
C ARG A 85 -19.60 -34.62 -8.27
N SER A 86 -19.89 -34.97 -7.03
CA SER A 86 -21.26 -35.09 -6.53
C SER A 86 -21.95 -33.73 -6.52
N LYS A 87 -23.16 -33.67 -7.08
CA LYS A 87 -24.14 -32.60 -6.83
C LYS A 87 -24.65 -32.69 -5.38
N LYS A 88 -25.41 -31.68 -4.95
CA LYS A 88 -26.10 -31.66 -3.63
C LYS A 88 -27.16 -32.77 -3.44
N ASN A 89 -27.55 -33.47 -4.49
CA ASN A 89 -28.48 -34.60 -4.48
C ASN A 89 -27.79 -35.96 -4.76
N GLY A 90 -26.47 -36.05 -4.61
CA GLY A 90 -25.71 -37.30 -4.76
C GLY A 90 -25.31 -37.69 -6.19
N GLU A 91 -25.92 -37.10 -7.22
CA GLU A 91 -25.56 -37.38 -8.61
C GLU A 91 -24.12 -36.96 -8.92
N MET A 92 -23.29 -37.91 -9.38
CA MET A 92 -21.98 -37.61 -9.94
C MET A 92 -22.12 -36.94 -11.32
N ARG A 93 -21.45 -35.81 -11.54
CA ARG A 93 -21.23 -35.22 -12.86
C ARG A 93 -19.73 -35.08 -13.14
N ALA A 94 -19.30 -35.32 -14.37
CA ALA A 94 -17.99 -34.89 -14.82
C ALA A 94 -17.89 -33.35 -14.74
N ALA A 95 -16.83 -32.87 -14.11
CA ALA A 95 -16.49 -31.46 -14.01
C ALA A 95 -15.04 -31.27 -14.46
N ALA A 96 -14.82 -30.31 -15.37
CA ALA A 96 -13.49 -29.89 -15.75
C ALA A 96 -13.02 -28.73 -14.85
N SER A 97 -11.81 -28.86 -14.31
CA SER A 97 -11.00 -27.72 -13.90
C SER A 97 -9.96 -27.48 -14.98
N THR A 98 -9.61 -26.22 -15.26
CA THR A 98 -8.68 -25.88 -16.35
C THR A 98 -7.67 -24.83 -15.89
N PHE A 99 -6.44 -24.92 -16.36
CA PHE A 99 -5.39 -23.91 -16.15
C PHE A 99 -4.99 -23.26 -17.48
N ALA A 100 -4.85 -21.93 -17.50
CA ALA A 100 -4.44 -21.18 -18.69
C ALA A 100 -3.58 -19.94 -18.39
N GLY A 101 -2.69 -19.60 -19.33
CA GLY A 101 -1.76 -18.46 -19.28
C GLY A 101 -0.75 -18.52 -20.43
N THR A 102 -0.16 -17.38 -20.83
CA THR A 102 0.84 -17.33 -21.92
C THR A 102 2.24 -17.66 -21.39
N ASP A 103 3.16 -18.17 -22.24
CA ASP A 103 4.56 -18.42 -21.83
C ASP A 103 5.22 -17.18 -21.21
N THR A 104 4.87 -16.01 -21.75
CA THR A 104 5.37 -14.71 -21.32
C THR A 104 4.90 -14.40 -19.90
N THR A 105 3.60 -14.56 -19.64
CA THR A 105 3.00 -14.25 -18.34
C THR A 105 3.35 -15.27 -17.25
N ILE A 106 3.38 -16.57 -17.56
CA ILE A 106 3.89 -17.62 -16.64
C ILE A 106 5.39 -17.41 -16.36
N GLY A 107 6.18 -17.07 -17.39
CA GLY A 107 7.60 -16.72 -17.24
C GLY A 107 7.84 -15.50 -16.35
N TRP A 108 6.90 -14.54 -16.33
CA TRP A 108 6.96 -13.41 -15.39
C TRP A 108 6.56 -13.76 -13.96
N ILE A 109 5.64 -14.73 -13.73
CA ILE A 109 5.37 -15.22 -12.36
C ILE A 109 6.65 -15.81 -11.76
N LYS A 110 7.33 -16.72 -12.48
CA LYS A 110 8.63 -17.32 -12.09
C LYS A 110 9.75 -16.31 -11.80
N ARG A 111 9.62 -15.09 -12.33
CA ARG A 111 10.66 -14.07 -12.32
C ARG A 111 10.44 -13.00 -11.24
N PHE A 112 9.21 -12.55 -11.06
CA PHE A 112 8.87 -11.45 -10.16
C PHE A 112 8.14 -11.92 -8.89
N CYS A 113 7.38 -13.02 -8.97
CA CYS A 113 6.55 -13.51 -7.87
C CYS A 113 7.24 -14.61 -7.06
N CYS A 114 8.57 -14.56 -6.93
CA CYS A 114 9.36 -15.50 -6.14
C CYS A 114 10.13 -14.74 -5.04
N PRO A 115 10.19 -15.24 -3.80
CA PRO A 115 11.01 -14.62 -2.75
C PRO A 115 12.49 -14.52 -3.16
N GLY A 116 13.10 -13.38 -2.85
CA GLY A 116 14.47 -13.05 -3.28
C GLY A 116 14.61 -12.40 -4.66
N SER A 117 13.54 -12.31 -5.47
CA SER A 117 13.58 -11.60 -6.75
C SER A 117 13.95 -10.12 -6.59
N THR A 118 14.96 -9.66 -7.34
CA THR A 118 15.45 -8.27 -7.34
C THR A 118 14.36 -7.23 -7.64
N GLN A 119 13.33 -7.65 -8.36
CA GLN A 119 12.13 -6.87 -8.68
C GLN A 119 10.90 -7.67 -8.22
N ALA A 120 10.78 -7.85 -6.90
CA ALA A 120 9.69 -8.59 -6.29
C ALA A 120 8.32 -7.96 -6.58
N ALA A 121 7.33 -8.82 -6.86
CA ALA A 121 5.93 -8.46 -7.01
C ALA A 121 5.05 -9.56 -6.39
N VAL A 122 4.08 -9.18 -5.56
CA VAL A 122 3.18 -10.16 -4.92
C VAL A 122 2.10 -10.60 -5.90
N ALA A 123 1.98 -11.91 -6.11
CA ALA A 123 0.90 -12.54 -6.87
C ALA A 123 -0.42 -12.53 -6.08
N GLY A 124 -1.28 -11.53 -6.32
CA GLY A 124 -2.65 -11.52 -5.82
C GLY A 124 -3.48 -12.62 -6.48
N VAL A 125 -3.94 -13.58 -5.65
CA VAL A 125 -4.82 -14.69 -6.05
C VAL A 125 -6.24 -14.37 -5.58
N ASP A 126 -7.17 -14.28 -6.53
CA ASP A 126 -8.54 -13.82 -6.28
C ASP A 126 -9.58 -14.71 -6.95
N MET A 127 -10.65 -15.10 -6.22
CA MET A 127 -11.83 -15.71 -6.82
C MET A 127 -12.79 -14.61 -7.29
N THR A 128 -12.58 -14.19 -8.53
CA THR A 128 -13.11 -12.93 -9.05
C THR A 128 -14.64 -12.82 -9.05
N TYR A 129 -15.33 -13.81 -9.61
CA TYR A 129 -16.80 -13.96 -9.72
C TYR A 129 -17.15 -15.24 -10.52
N LYS A 130 -18.43 -15.45 -10.85
CA LYS A 130 -18.90 -16.51 -11.76
C LYS A 130 -19.07 -16.05 -13.21
N LEU A 131 -18.53 -16.82 -14.15
CA LEU A 131 -18.82 -16.75 -15.57
C LEU A 131 -19.73 -17.93 -15.93
N GLY A 132 -21.02 -17.64 -16.16
CA GLY A 132 -22.04 -18.67 -16.30
C GLY A 132 -22.09 -19.59 -15.06
N PRO A 133 -21.95 -20.91 -15.19
CA PRO A 133 -21.89 -21.83 -14.05
C PRO A 133 -20.51 -21.86 -13.38
N PHE A 134 -19.44 -21.47 -14.08
CA PHE A 134 -18.05 -21.62 -13.67
C PHE A 134 -17.59 -20.49 -12.75
N TYR A 135 -16.72 -20.79 -11.79
CA TYR A 135 -15.92 -19.81 -11.06
C TYR A 135 -14.66 -19.48 -11.87
N LEU A 136 -14.22 -18.22 -11.82
CA LEU A 136 -12.94 -17.78 -12.39
C LEU A 136 -12.02 -17.30 -11.27
N THR A 137 -10.90 -18.00 -11.07
CA THR A 137 -9.82 -17.58 -10.17
C THR A 137 -8.67 -17.03 -10.99
N THR A 138 -8.10 -15.88 -10.60
CA THR A 138 -7.02 -15.20 -11.33
C THR A 138 -5.76 -15.09 -10.47
N VAL A 139 -4.60 -15.18 -11.12
CA VAL A 139 -3.32 -14.70 -10.59
C VAL A 139 -3.02 -13.36 -11.25
N THR A 140 -2.77 -12.34 -10.42
CA THR A 140 -2.46 -10.98 -10.86
C THR A 140 -1.29 -10.38 -10.10
N PHE A 141 -0.44 -9.58 -10.75
CA PHE A 141 0.68 -8.90 -10.06
C PHE A 141 0.99 -7.53 -10.70
N PRO A 142 1.53 -6.55 -9.97
CA PRO A 142 2.04 -5.30 -10.55
C PRO A 142 3.31 -5.56 -11.35
N ASN A 143 3.33 -5.29 -12.66
CA ASN A 143 4.46 -5.65 -13.53
C ASN A 143 5.67 -4.72 -13.33
N PRO A 144 6.81 -5.21 -12.79
CA PRO A 144 7.96 -4.34 -12.53
C PRO A 144 8.60 -3.77 -13.80
N MET A 145 8.41 -4.41 -14.96
CA MET A 145 9.01 -3.97 -16.23
C MET A 145 8.44 -2.67 -16.78
N PHE A 146 7.25 -2.27 -16.33
CA PHE A 146 6.48 -1.17 -16.94
C PHE A 146 5.96 -0.21 -15.89
N VAL A 147 5.81 1.06 -16.26
CA VAL A 147 5.15 2.09 -15.45
C VAL A 147 4.16 2.89 -16.31
N TYR A 148 3.14 3.48 -15.70
CA TYR A 148 2.25 4.40 -16.41
C TYR A 148 3.03 5.63 -16.88
N LYS A 149 2.80 6.09 -18.12
CA LYS A 149 3.45 7.32 -18.63
C LYS A 149 3.21 8.54 -17.75
N ASN A 150 2.03 8.60 -17.11
CA ASN A 150 1.58 9.74 -16.29
C ASN A 150 1.86 9.56 -14.79
N ASN A 151 2.31 8.38 -14.33
CA ASN A 151 2.76 8.17 -12.96
C ASN A 151 3.90 7.13 -12.96
N VAL A 152 5.12 7.63 -12.82
CA VAL A 152 6.37 6.84 -12.91
C VAL A 152 6.57 5.87 -11.74
N ASN A 153 5.81 6.03 -10.65
CA ASN A 153 5.86 5.17 -9.46
C ASN A 153 4.77 4.09 -9.48
N LYS A 154 3.95 4.02 -10.54
CA LYS A 154 2.81 3.10 -10.64
C LYS A 154 3.06 2.06 -11.73
N HIS A 155 3.27 0.82 -11.30
CA HIS A 155 3.27 -0.36 -12.17
C HIS A 155 1.84 -0.76 -12.58
N PRO A 156 1.61 -1.17 -13.84
CA PRO A 156 0.33 -1.70 -14.31
C PRO A 156 0.10 -3.13 -13.80
N THR A 157 -1.15 -3.50 -13.53
CA THR A 157 -1.51 -4.85 -13.09
C THR A 157 -1.55 -5.81 -14.29
N THR A 158 -0.74 -6.87 -14.25
CA THR A 158 -0.78 -8.02 -15.18
C THR A 158 -1.85 -9.02 -14.72
N LEU A 159 -2.74 -9.46 -15.61
CA LEU A 159 -3.38 -10.78 -15.52
C LEU A 159 -2.38 -11.83 -16.03
N ALA A 160 -2.00 -12.78 -15.18
CA ALA A 160 -0.87 -13.66 -15.44
C ALA A 160 -1.24 -15.12 -15.66
N ALA A 161 -2.21 -15.62 -14.89
CA ALA A 161 -2.78 -16.95 -15.08
C ALA A 161 -4.24 -16.97 -14.64
N VAL A 162 -4.99 -17.94 -15.16
CA VAL A 162 -6.39 -18.17 -14.77
C VAL A 162 -6.66 -19.65 -14.53
N MET A 163 -7.57 -19.91 -13.59
CA MET A 163 -8.26 -21.19 -13.46
C MET A 163 -9.76 -20.97 -13.65
N THR A 164 -10.42 -21.87 -14.38
CA THR A 164 -11.88 -22.02 -14.31
C THR A 164 -12.25 -23.35 -13.67
N SER A 165 -13.27 -23.35 -12.83
CA SER A 165 -13.73 -24.53 -12.06
C SER A 165 -15.25 -24.50 -11.84
N VAL A 166 -15.86 -25.65 -11.56
CA VAL A 166 -17.31 -25.76 -11.29
C VAL A 166 -17.65 -25.47 -9.82
N THR A 167 -16.68 -25.63 -8.93
CA THR A 167 -16.77 -25.41 -7.47
C THR A 167 -15.66 -24.46 -6.98
N LYS A 168 -15.65 -24.17 -5.68
CA LYS A 168 -14.64 -23.35 -4.98
C LYS A 168 -14.11 -24.06 -3.72
N GLU A 169 -13.79 -25.34 -3.87
CA GLU A 169 -13.34 -26.23 -2.80
C GLU A 169 -11.80 -26.21 -2.69
N LYS A 170 -11.23 -26.70 -1.58
CA LYS A 170 -9.76 -26.79 -1.39
C LYS A 170 -9.06 -27.40 -2.62
N ARG A 171 -9.62 -28.50 -3.14
CA ARG A 171 -9.09 -29.22 -4.31
C ARG A 171 -9.06 -28.40 -5.61
N ASP A 172 -9.85 -27.35 -5.74
CA ASP A 172 -9.83 -26.46 -6.93
C ASP A 172 -8.63 -25.52 -6.86
N TYR A 173 -8.43 -24.89 -5.71
CA TYR A 173 -7.29 -24.01 -5.47
C TYR A 173 -5.96 -24.76 -5.35
N GLU A 174 -5.99 -25.96 -4.78
CA GLU A 174 -4.88 -26.91 -4.75
C GLU A 174 -4.51 -27.40 -6.15
N TYR A 175 -5.49 -27.65 -7.03
CA TYR A 175 -5.26 -27.91 -8.44
C TYR A 175 -4.55 -26.73 -9.12
N PHE A 176 -5.07 -25.50 -8.98
CA PHE A 176 -4.46 -24.32 -9.58
C PHE A 176 -3.01 -24.10 -9.11
N ALA A 177 -2.76 -24.27 -7.80
CA ALA A 177 -1.43 -24.19 -7.23
C ALA A 177 -0.50 -25.30 -7.74
N ARG A 178 -0.98 -26.54 -7.93
CA ARG A 178 -0.21 -27.60 -8.60
C ARG A 178 0.08 -27.27 -10.05
N SER A 179 -0.85 -26.68 -10.80
CA SER A 179 -0.64 -26.28 -12.20
C SER A 179 0.44 -25.21 -12.33
N LEU A 180 0.46 -24.23 -11.43
CA LEU A 180 1.56 -23.25 -11.32
C LEU A 180 2.89 -23.94 -10.99
N LYS A 181 2.88 -24.93 -10.08
CA LYS A 181 4.10 -25.65 -9.71
C LYS A 181 4.62 -26.55 -10.84
N SER A 182 3.76 -27.25 -11.59
CA SER A 182 4.15 -28.07 -12.75
C SER A 182 4.73 -27.27 -13.91
N GLU A 183 4.42 -25.96 -13.99
CA GLU A 183 5.13 -25.05 -14.89
C GLU A 183 6.58 -24.79 -14.47
N GLY A 184 7.00 -25.17 -13.25
CA GLY A 184 8.30 -24.83 -12.68
C GLY A 184 8.30 -23.51 -11.89
N ILE A 185 7.17 -23.13 -11.29
CA ILE A 185 7.14 -22.12 -10.22
C ILE A 185 7.33 -22.87 -8.89
N GLU A 186 8.57 -23.11 -8.50
CA GLU A 186 8.89 -23.91 -7.30
C GLU A 186 8.59 -23.19 -5.98
N SER A 187 8.83 -21.87 -5.96
CA SER A 187 8.56 -20.95 -4.86
C SER A 187 7.61 -19.84 -5.30
N LEU A 188 6.74 -19.38 -4.39
CA LEU A 188 5.74 -18.34 -4.69
C LEU A 188 5.62 -17.29 -3.58
N MET A 189 5.58 -16.04 -4.01
CA MET A 189 5.22 -14.85 -3.24
C MET A 189 3.82 -14.41 -3.67
N TYR A 190 2.80 -14.68 -2.85
CA TYR A 190 1.39 -14.49 -3.19
C TYR A 190 0.61 -13.77 -2.08
N GLY A 191 -0.61 -13.35 -2.40
CA GLY A 191 -1.52 -12.74 -1.43
C GLY A 191 -2.99 -13.05 -1.70
N THR A 192 -3.82 -13.09 -0.67
CA THR A 192 -5.23 -13.57 -0.77
C THR A 192 -6.26 -12.73 0.00
N ASP A 193 -7.52 -12.88 -0.41
CA ASP A 193 -8.71 -12.33 0.27
C ASP A 193 -9.06 -13.03 1.60
N GLY A 194 -8.38 -14.15 1.90
CA GLY A 194 -8.56 -14.96 3.11
C GLY A 194 -9.70 -15.97 3.03
N GLU A 195 -10.21 -16.33 1.84
CA GLU A 195 -11.10 -17.48 1.71
C GLU A 195 -10.39 -18.77 2.17
N CYS A 196 -10.95 -19.41 3.21
CA CYS A 196 -10.40 -20.63 3.82
C CYS A 196 -10.01 -21.72 2.80
N ALA A 197 -10.85 -21.95 1.79
CA ALA A 197 -10.60 -22.98 0.78
C ALA A 197 -9.41 -22.62 -0.12
N LEU A 198 -9.20 -21.32 -0.38
CA LEU A 198 -8.12 -20.78 -1.18
C LEU A 198 -6.80 -20.84 -0.40
N GLU A 199 -6.77 -20.34 0.84
CA GLU A 199 -5.61 -20.43 1.74
C GLU A 199 -5.16 -21.90 1.90
N SER A 200 -6.07 -22.80 2.31
CA SER A 200 -5.77 -24.23 2.49
C SER A 200 -5.40 -24.96 1.20
N GLY A 201 -5.86 -24.48 0.04
CA GLY A 201 -5.51 -25.06 -1.26
C GLY A 201 -4.08 -24.70 -1.65
N PHE A 202 -3.77 -23.39 -1.70
CA PHE A 202 -2.45 -22.90 -2.07
C PHE A 202 -1.36 -23.34 -1.08
N GLU A 203 -1.60 -23.27 0.22
CA GLU A 203 -0.58 -23.64 1.22
C GLU A 203 -0.29 -25.15 1.29
N SER A 204 -1.13 -25.99 0.68
CA SER A 204 -0.83 -27.42 0.51
C SER A 204 0.10 -27.73 -0.67
N VAL A 205 0.52 -26.71 -1.44
CA VAL A 205 1.50 -26.79 -2.54
C VAL A 205 2.64 -25.80 -2.35
N TYR A 206 2.34 -24.61 -1.84
CA TYR A 206 3.26 -23.55 -1.46
C TYR A 206 3.20 -23.29 0.06
N PRO A 207 3.67 -24.26 0.88
CA PRO A 207 3.64 -24.14 2.34
C PRO A 207 4.54 -23.01 2.82
N ILE A 208 3.99 -22.18 3.71
CA ILE A 208 4.71 -21.18 4.49
C ILE A 208 5.03 -21.75 5.89
N ALA A 209 6.06 -21.26 6.55
CA ALA A 209 6.45 -21.70 7.89
C ALA A 209 7.16 -20.60 8.70
N GLU A 210 7.30 -20.84 10.00
CA GLU A 210 8.16 -20.08 10.93
C GLU A 210 9.65 -20.49 10.80
N SER A 211 9.96 -21.43 9.88
CA SER A 211 11.28 -22.06 9.72
C SER A 211 11.91 -21.74 8.34
N PRO A 212 13.23 -21.47 8.25
CA PRO A 212 13.91 -21.02 7.03
C PRO A 212 14.00 -22.06 5.90
N ALA A 213 13.45 -23.26 6.06
CA ALA A 213 13.35 -24.26 4.98
C ALA A 213 12.29 -23.91 3.91
N HIS A 214 11.41 -22.93 4.15
CA HIS A 214 10.25 -22.64 3.32
C HIS A 214 10.38 -21.33 2.53
N ASN A 215 10.80 -21.44 1.26
CA ASN A 215 10.97 -20.30 0.33
C ASN A 215 9.64 -19.71 -0.21
N ASN A 216 8.53 -19.74 0.56
CA ASN A 216 7.23 -19.22 0.14
C ASN A 216 6.77 -18.08 1.05
N ILE A 217 6.11 -17.07 0.47
CA ILE A 217 5.55 -15.95 1.22
C ILE A 217 4.07 -15.79 0.83
N HIS A 218 3.19 -15.79 1.83
CA HIS A 218 1.77 -15.52 1.66
C HIS A 218 1.38 -14.28 2.46
N LEU A 219 0.82 -13.26 1.80
CA LEU A 219 0.28 -12.07 2.43
C LEU A 219 -1.26 -12.08 2.54
N ARG A 220 -1.78 -11.62 3.68
CA ARG A 220 -3.21 -11.43 3.90
C ARG A 220 -3.62 -9.99 3.54
N CYS A 221 -4.67 -9.84 2.73
CA CYS A 221 -5.21 -8.51 2.37
C CYS A 221 -5.63 -7.72 3.62
N PHE A 222 -5.04 -6.54 3.82
CA PHE A 222 -5.29 -5.71 5.01
C PHE A 222 -6.73 -5.23 5.13
N ASP A 223 -7.38 -4.83 4.03
CA ASP A 223 -8.78 -4.39 4.04
C ASP A 223 -9.75 -5.51 4.44
N HIS A 224 -9.51 -6.74 3.96
CA HIS A 224 -10.30 -7.91 4.33
C HIS A 224 -10.05 -8.31 5.80
N ALA A 225 -8.80 -8.31 6.27
CA ALA A 225 -8.49 -8.57 7.68
C ALA A 225 -9.09 -7.51 8.63
N LYS A 226 -9.08 -6.23 8.22
CA LYS A 226 -9.77 -5.13 8.90
C LYS A 226 -11.28 -5.32 8.90
N GLY A 227 -11.85 -5.79 7.78
CA GLY A 227 -13.25 -6.16 7.65
C GLY A 227 -13.65 -7.26 8.64
N ASP A 228 -12.89 -8.35 8.70
CA ASP A 228 -13.09 -9.47 9.64
C ASP A 228 -13.12 -8.99 11.10
N ILE A 229 -12.11 -8.21 11.50
CA ILE A 229 -11.95 -7.69 12.87
C ILE A 229 -13.11 -6.76 13.26
N LEU A 230 -13.41 -5.75 12.43
CA LEU A 230 -14.48 -4.80 12.72
C LEU A 230 -15.87 -5.45 12.70
N THR A 231 -16.07 -6.49 11.90
CA THR A 231 -17.36 -7.17 11.79
C THR A 231 -17.69 -7.98 13.04
N LYS A 232 -16.73 -8.71 13.64
CA LYS A 232 -16.97 -9.34 14.95
C LYS A 232 -17.14 -8.32 16.06
N LEU A 233 -16.32 -7.27 16.10
CA LEU A 233 -16.48 -6.24 17.13
C LEU A 233 -17.88 -5.58 17.05
N LYS A 234 -18.49 -5.51 15.85
CA LYS A 234 -19.92 -5.13 15.66
C LYS A 234 -20.90 -6.21 16.15
N GLU A 235 -20.58 -7.50 16.02
CA GLU A 235 -21.40 -8.62 16.57
C GLU A 235 -21.39 -8.68 18.09
N LEU A 236 -20.22 -8.50 18.70
CA LEU A 236 -20.00 -8.42 20.15
C LEU A 236 -20.47 -7.08 20.76
N LYS A 237 -21.24 -6.29 19.99
CA LYS A 237 -21.86 -5.01 20.40
C LYS A 237 -20.87 -3.94 20.90
N VAL A 238 -19.57 -4.11 20.69
CA VAL A 238 -18.51 -3.18 21.12
C VAL A 238 -18.76 -1.79 20.49
N CYS A 239 -18.63 -0.73 21.29
CA CYS A 239 -18.92 0.64 20.84
C CYS A 239 -17.92 1.11 19.78
N GLU A 240 -18.36 1.98 18.86
CA GLU A 240 -17.57 2.29 17.64
C GLU A 240 -16.18 2.87 17.91
N THR A 241 -16.07 3.72 18.93
CA THR A 241 -14.78 4.26 19.40
C THR A 241 -13.80 3.14 19.75
N GLU A 242 -14.24 2.15 20.51
CA GLU A 242 -13.42 1.03 20.96
C GLU A 242 -13.13 0.04 19.82
N ARG A 243 -14.12 -0.23 18.93
CA ARG A 243 -13.87 -1.02 17.70
C ARG A 243 -12.74 -0.41 16.86
N ASN A 244 -12.75 0.91 16.71
CA ASN A 244 -11.74 1.65 15.96
C ASN A 244 -10.42 1.79 16.73
N LYS A 245 -10.40 1.69 18.06
CA LYS A 245 -9.18 1.60 18.89
C LYS A 245 -8.51 0.24 18.71
N ILE A 246 -9.21 -0.86 18.97
CA ILE A 246 -8.73 -2.25 18.82
C ILE A 246 -8.25 -2.52 17.39
N GLN A 247 -8.99 -2.09 16.36
CA GLN A 247 -8.56 -2.22 14.96
C GLN A 247 -7.19 -1.56 14.73
N ARG A 248 -6.98 -0.35 15.26
CA ARG A 248 -5.73 0.41 15.12
C ARG A 248 -4.62 -0.08 16.04
N GLU A 249 -4.91 -0.90 17.04
CA GLU A 249 -3.89 -1.61 17.83
C GLU A 249 -3.35 -2.78 17.02
N ILE A 250 -4.24 -3.58 16.44
CA ILE A 250 -3.84 -4.76 15.67
C ILE A 250 -3.18 -4.38 14.33
N LEU A 251 -3.81 -3.48 13.55
CA LEU A 251 -3.40 -3.18 12.16
C LEU A 251 -2.74 -1.80 11.98
N GLY A 252 -2.56 -1.04 13.06
CA GLY A 252 -2.07 0.35 13.00
C GLY A 252 -3.00 1.29 12.23
N SER A 253 -2.47 2.44 11.81
CA SER A 253 -3.13 3.37 10.86
C SER A 253 -2.10 4.08 9.96
N GLU A 254 -2.55 4.78 8.92
CA GLU A 254 -1.73 5.74 8.16
C GLU A 254 -2.37 7.14 8.19
N PHE A 255 -1.54 8.18 8.12
CA PHE A 255 -1.94 9.54 7.78
C PHE A 255 -0.79 10.28 7.10
N GLY A 256 -1.05 11.00 6.00
CA GLY A 256 -0.07 11.90 5.37
C GLY A 256 1.30 11.28 5.01
N GLY A 257 1.34 10.02 4.57
CA GLY A 257 2.59 9.30 4.26
C GLY A 257 3.33 8.73 5.49
N LYS A 258 2.76 8.86 6.70
CA LYS A 258 3.29 8.30 7.95
C LYS A 258 2.45 7.11 8.43
N ARG A 259 3.12 6.12 9.03
CA ARG A 259 2.53 4.88 9.56
C ARG A 259 2.51 4.93 11.08
N VAL A 260 1.33 4.88 11.69
CA VAL A 260 1.21 4.58 13.13
C VAL A 260 1.31 3.08 13.28
N LYS A 261 2.32 2.62 14.03
CA LYS A 261 2.53 1.19 14.30
C LYS A 261 1.30 0.57 15.00
N GLY A 262 0.95 -0.64 14.58
CA GLY A 262 0.21 -1.62 15.36
C GLY A 262 0.99 -2.94 15.43
N LEU A 263 0.37 -3.99 15.95
CA LEU A 263 1.00 -5.29 16.15
C LEU A 263 1.61 -5.86 14.85
N VAL A 264 0.96 -5.69 13.70
CA VAL A 264 1.51 -6.09 12.38
C VAL A 264 2.75 -5.30 11.91
N ASP A 265 3.17 -4.28 12.64
CA ASP A 265 4.34 -3.44 12.33
C ASP A 265 5.53 -3.69 13.28
N CYS A 266 5.45 -4.70 14.15
CA CYS A 266 6.55 -5.17 14.99
C CYS A 266 7.69 -5.77 14.15
N GLU A 267 8.94 -5.55 14.58
CA GLU A 267 10.17 -5.85 13.84
C GLU A 267 10.49 -7.35 13.75
N ASN A 268 9.96 -8.17 14.66
CA ASN A 268 10.13 -9.62 14.68
C ASN A 268 8.91 -10.31 15.31
N GLU A 269 8.85 -11.64 15.17
CA GLU A 269 7.74 -12.42 15.74
C GLU A 269 7.63 -12.23 17.26
N THR A 270 8.74 -12.30 18.00
CA THR A 270 8.77 -12.24 19.47
C THR A 270 8.35 -10.91 20.08
N GLU A 271 8.55 -9.79 19.37
CA GLU A 271 8.00 -8.47 19.74
C GLU A 271 6.48 -8.42 19.50
N PHE A 272 6.02 -8.95 18.36
CA PHE A 272 4.60 -9.17 18.11
C PHE A 272 3.99 -10.13 19.13
N GLU A 273 4.80 -11.05 19.65
CA GLU A 273 4.43 -11.92 20.75
C GLU A 273 4.16 -11.08 22.01
N GLU A 274 5.18 -10.46 22.61
CA GLU A 274 5.06 -9.65 23.85
C GLU A 274 3.93 -8.61 23.79
N LEU A 275 3.95 -7.75 22.76
CA LEU A 275 3.03 -6.61 22.69
C LEU A 275 1.59 -7.04 22.53
N TYR A 276 1.35 -8.22 21.97
CA TYR A 276 0.01 -8.71 21.80
C TYR A 276 -0.56 -9.20 23.14
N VAL A 277 0.18 -9.95 23.96
CA VAL A 277 -0.31 -10.34 25.31
C VAL A 277 -0.68 -9.10 26.12
N ASN A 278 0.16 -8.07 26.07
CA ASN A 278 -0.07 -6.79 26.74
C ASN A 278 -1.33 -6.05 26.24
N LYS A 279 -1.68 -6.11 24.94
CA LYS A 279 -2.88 -5.44 24.41
C LYS A 279 -4.14 -6.32 24.47
N GLU A 280 -4.04 -7.66 24.38
CA GLU A 280 -5.22 -8.53 24.38
C GLU A 280 -5.95 -8.57 25.72
N VAL A 281 -5.25 -8.38 26.85
CA VAL A 281 -5.85 -8.23 28.20
C VAL A 281 -7.02 -7.23 28.21
N HIS A 282 -6.96 -6.17 27.41
CA HIS A 282 -7.97 -5.11 27.35
C HIS A 282 -9.11 -5.36 26.34
N TRP A 283 -9.12 -6.48 25.62
CA TRP A 283 -10.16 -6.82 24.64
C TRP A 283 -11.29 -7.67 25.27
N PRO A 284 -12.51 -7.69 24.70
CA PRO A 284 -13.61 -8.55 25.18
C PRO A 284 -13.23 -10.04 25.17
N GLU A 285 -13.73 -10.83 26.13
CA GLU A 285 -13.32 -12.23 26.23
C GLU A 285 -13.78 -13.09 25.04
N GLU A 286 -14.92 -12.78 24.41
CA GLU A 286 -15.37 -13.45 23.19
C GLU A 286 -14.66 -12.94 21.92
N PHE A 287 -13.91 -11.83 22.03
CA PHE A 287 -12.88 -11.44 21.06
C PHE A 287 -11.52 -12.08 21.44
N LYS A 288 -11.40 -12.62 22.66
CA LYS A 288 -10.30 -13.44 23.19
C LYS A 288 -10.60 -14.95 23.32
N GLU A 289 -11.64 -15.51 22.70
CA GLU A 289 -11.77 -16.98 22.44
C GLU A 289 -11.46 -17.37 20.98
N TRP A 290 -11.58 -16.36 20.15
CA TRP A 290 -11.75 -16.26 18.72
C TRP A 290 -10.56 -16.90 17.83
N MET A 291 -9.32 -16.38 17.73
CA MET A 291 -8.24 -16.69 16.73
C MET A 291 -7.62 -18.05 17.00
N ALA A 292 -7.47 -18.44 18.25
CA ALA A 292 -7.07 -19.81 18.54
C ALA A 292 -8.22 -20.82 18.32
N THR A 293 -9.46 -20.43 18.00
CA THR A 293 -10.50 -21.37 17.53
C THR A 293 -10.55 -21.51 16.00
N THR A 294 -10.22 -22.70 15.47
CA THR A 294 -10.00 -22.94 14.03
C THR A 294 -11.24 -22.96 13.15
N LYS A 295 -12.40 -22.63 13.73
CA LYS A 295 -13.71 -22.64 13.10
C LYS A 295 -13.76 -21.73 11.86
N GLY A 296 -13.95 -22.34 10.69
CA GLY A 296 -14.22 -21.65 9.41
C GLY A 296 -13.03 -20.95 8.74
N ARG A 297 -11.77 -21.15 9.19
CA ARG A 297 -10.58 -20.64 8.46
C ARG A 297 -9.39 -21.58 8.60
N HIS A 298 -8.55 -21.59 7.56
CA HIS A 298 -7.33 -22.38 7.43
C HIS A 298 -6.42 -22.29 8.66
N ARG A 299 -6.19 -21.07 9.15
CA ARG A 299 -5.37 -20.79 10.33
C ARG A 299 -6.00 -19.78 11.27
N SER A 300 -5.37 -19.65 12.43
CA SER A 300 -5.56 -18.51 13.34
C SER A 300 -5.34 -17.20 12.59
N MET A 301 -6.25 -16.24 12.76
CA MET A 301 -5.99 -14.87 12.30
C MET A 301 -4.81 -14.26 13.06
N LYS A 302 -4.43 -14.77 14.23
CA LYS A 302 -3.17 -14.34 14.85
C LYS A 302 -1.97 -14.91 14.12
N THR A 303 -2.01 -16.20 13.78
CA THR A 303 -1.03 -16.81 12.87
C THR A 303 -1.06 -16.10 11.49
N THR A 304 -2.20 -15.55 11.07
CA THR A 304 -2.30 -14.73 9.84
C THR A 304 -1.63 -13.37 10.03
N LEU A 305 -1.82 -12.72 11.19
CA LEU A 305 -1.15 -11.47 11.53
C LEU A 305 0.37 -11.68 11.62
N LYS A 306 0.83 -12.76 12.27
CA LYS A 306 2.23 -13.16 12.42
C LYS A 306 2.87 -13.56 11.09
N LEU A 307 2.38 -14.61 10.44
CA LEU A 307 3.00 -15.16 9.23
C LEU A 307 2.74 -14.32 7.98
N CYS A 308 1.57 -13.68 7.87
CA CYS A 308 1.05 -13.12 6.61
C CYS A 308 0.81 -11.60 6.61
N MET A 309 1.10 -10.88 7.70
CA MET A 309 0.92 -9.41 7.78
C MET A 309 2.06 -8.67 8.49
N LEU A 310 2.94 -9.38 9.20
CA LEU A 310 4.02 -8.79 9.98
C LEU A 310 5.05 -8.04 9.12
N LYS A 311 5.79 -7.11 9.72
CA LYS A 311 6.76 -6.25 9.03
C LYS A 311 7.84 -7.04 8.28
N PRO A 312 8.49 -8.09 8.84
CA PRO A 312 9.48 -8.89 8.11
C PRO A 312 8.90 -9.59 6.89
N THR A 313 7.72 -10.21 7.02
CA THR A 313 7.02 -10.86 5.89
C THR A 313 6.78 -9.87 4.75
N ARG A 314 6.35 -8.64 5.07
CA ARG A 314 6.08 -7.61 4.06
C ARG A 314 7.36 -7.03 3.43
N ILE A 315 8.45 -6.92 4.19
CA ILE A 315 9.77 -6.54 3.66
C ILE A 315 10.30 -7.64 2.72
N ALA A 316 10.22 -8.91 3.12
CA ALA A 316 10.61 -10.06 2.30
C ALA A 316 9.72 -10.23 1.05
N ALA A 317 8.47 -9.74 1.11
CA ALA A 317 7.56 -9.61 -0.02
C ALA A 317 7.81 -8.36 -0.91
N GLY A 318 8.90 -7.62 -0.69
CA GLY A 318 9.28 -6.48 -1.52
C GLY A 318 8.44 -5.21 -1.33
N LEU A 319 7.63 -5.09 -0.27
CA LEU A 319 6.72 -3.95 -0.09
C LEU A 319 7.38 -2.67 0.45
N GLY A 320 8.71 -2.60 0.42
CA GLY A 320 9.53 -1.51 0.96
C GLY A 320 9.96 -1.73 2.42
N ASN A 321 10.77 -0.81 2.94
CA ASN A 321 11.12 -0.73 4.37
C ASN A 321 11.23 0.76 4.77
N PRO A 322 10.27 1.32 5.54
CA PRO A 322 9.12 0.64 6.15
C PRO A 322 8.12 0.10 5.11
N PRO A 323 7.56 -1.10 5.30
CA PRO A 323 6.73 -1.75 4.29
C PRO A 323 5.31 -1.18 4.23
N ASN A 324 4.82 -1.00 3.00
CA ASN A 324 3.42 -0.69 2.72
C ASN A 324 2.48 -1.83 3.18
N LYS A 325 1.17 -1.54 3.21
CA LYS A 325 0.13 -2.59 3.33
C LYS A 325 0.00 -3.37 2.01
N TRP A 326 -0.29 -4.66 2.12
CA TRP A 326 -0.79 -5.42 0.98
C TRP A 326 -2.32 -5.37 0.90
N ASP A 327 -2.84 -5.04 -0.29
CA ASP A 327 -4.25 -5.06 -0.60
C ASP A 327 -4.51 -5.74 -1.96
N ASN A 328 -5.75 -6.18 -2.17
CA ASN A 328 -6.21 -6.86 -3.38
C ASN A 328 -6.99 -5.92 -4.33
N GLN A 329 -6.99 -4.60 -4.09
CA GLN A 329 -7.83 -3.64 -4.83
C GLN A 329 -7.45 -3.56 -6.32
N ARG A 330 -6.18 -3.84 -6.64
CA ARG A 330 -5.69 -3.92 -8.02
C ARG A 330 -6.48 -4.95 -8.84
N THR A 331 -6.87 -6.06 -8.23
CA THR A 331 -7.58 -7.17 -8.90
C THR A 331 -9.06 -6.82 -9.14
N GLU A 332 -9.72 -6.05 -8.26
CA GLU A 332 -11.08 -5.53 -8.54
C GLU A 332 -11.16 -4.76 -9.86
N SER A 333 -10.13 -3.98 -10.20
CA SER A 333 -10.11 -3.18 -11.43
C SER A 333 -10.12 -4.07 -12.69
N LEU A 334 -9.31 -5.13 -12.67
CA LEU A 334 -9.25 -6.13 -13.72
C LEU A 334 -10.53 -6.98 -13.77
N ASN A 335 -11.12 -7.29 -12.61
CA ASN A 335 -12.37 -8.04 -12.52
C ASN A 335 -13.55 -7.33 -13.22
N ASN A 336 -13.46 -6.04 -13.52
CA ASN A 336 -14.42 -5.33 -14.36
C ASN A 336 -14.08 -5.41 -15.86
N VAL A 337 -12.78 -5.40 -16.22
CA VAL A 337 -12.31 -5.66 -17.60
C VAL A 337 -12.74 -7.04 -18.08
N ILE A 338 -12.57 -8.07 -17.24
CA ILE A 338 -12.95 -9.44 -17.57
C ILE A 338 -14.48 -9.55 -17.78
N LYS A 339 -15.28 -8.81 -17.01
CA LYS A 339 -16.74 -8.76 -17.18
C LYS A 339 -17.12 -8.12 -18.51
N GLU A 340 -16.52 -6.97 -18.83
CA GLU A 340 -16.75 -6.25 -20.08
C GLU A 340 -16.37 -7.07 -21.33
N ALA A 341 -15.33 -7.91 -21.23
CA ALA A 341 -14.95 -8.85 -22.29
C ALA A 341 -15.93 -10.03 -22.45
N ALA A 342 -16.44 -10.58 -21.34
CA ALA A 342 -17.35 -11.73 -21.34
C ALA A 342 -18.84 -11.36 -21.53
N GLU A 343 -19.17 -10.08 -21.67
CA GLU A 343 -20.55 -9.62 -21.85
C GLU A 343 -21.14 -10.04 -23.21
N ASN A 344 -22.37 -10.56 -23.19
CA ASN A 344 -23.12 -11.09 -24.34
C ASN A 344 -22.52 -12.35 -25.02
N GLN A 345 -21.34 -12.83 -24.61
CA GLN A 345 -20.78 -14.12 -25.05
C GLN A 345 -21.57 -15.29 -24.43
N VAL A 346 -21.83 -16.35 -25.22
CA VAL A 346 -22.49 -17.58 -24.76
C VAL A 346 -21.43 -18.53 -24.18
N THR A 347 -21.04 -18.25 -22.94
CA THR A 347 -19.83 -18.80 -22.31
C THR A 347 -20.01 -20.21 -21.72
N ASP A 348 -19.75 -21.22 -22.54
CA ASP A 348 -19.14 -22.47 -22.05
C ASP A 348 -17.67 -22.25 -21.63
N GLN A 349 -17.07 -23.26 -21.02
CA GLN A 349 -15.73 -23.17 -20.42
C GLN A 349 -14.60 -22.95 -21.44
N ALA A 350 -14.77 -23.41 -22.69
CA ALA A 350 -13.79 -23.19 -23.75
C ALA A 350 -13.88 -21.77 -24.30
N SER A 351 -15.09 -21.26 -24.53
CA SER A 351 -15.28 -19.87 -25.00
C SER A 351 -15.04 -18.80 -23.93
N ILE A 352 -14.97 -19.17 -22.64
CA ILE A 352 -14.32 -18.31 -21.63
C ILE A 352 -12.83 -18.12 -22.01
N HIS A 353 -12.08 -19.20 -22.23
CA HIS A 353 -10.65 -19.11 -22.52
C HIS A 353 -10.35 -18.38 -23.83
N GLU A 354 -11.09 -18.66 -24.90
CA GLU A 354 -10.97 -17.93 -26.18
C GLU A 354 -11.15 -16.41 -25.98
N THR A 355 -12.14 -16.00 -25.19
CA THR A 355 -12.42 -14.59 -24.88
C THR A 355 -11.32 -13.96 -24.02
N LEU A 356 -10.76 -14.71 -23.06
CA LEU A 356 -9.65 -14.25 -22.23
C LEU A 356 -8.36 -14.10 -23.04
N GLU A 357 -8.07 -15.04 -23.94
CA GLU A 357 -6.92 -15.00 -24.84
C GLU A 357 -7.00 -13.77 -25.76
N SER A 358 -8.10 -13.60 -26.52
CA SER A 358 -8.18 -12.53 -27.54
C SER A 358 -8.43 -11.14 -26.97
N GLU A 359 -9.32 -10.96 -25.99
CA GLU A 359 -9.76 -9.64 -25.53
C GLU A 359 -9.06 -9.14 -24.25
N VAL A 360 -8.37 -10.02 -23.51
CA VAL A 360 -7.71 -9.66 -22.24
C VAL A 360 -6.19 -9.85 -22.31
N PHE A 361 -5.70 -11.07 -22.51
CA PHE A 361 -4.26 -11.36 -22.54
C PHE A 361 -3.57 -10.73 -23.75
N GLN A 362 -4.07 -10.96 -24.97
CA GLN A 362 -3.47 -10.40 -26.18
C GLN A 362 -3.48 -8.86 -26.17
N GLN A 363 -4.55 -8.22 -25.66
CA GLN A 363 -4.59 -6.76 -25.55
C GLN A 363 -3.63 -6.22 -24.48
N GLN A 364 -3.44 -6.94 -23.38
CA GLN A 364 -2.46 -6.60 -22.35
C GLN A 364 -1.03 -6.70 -22.87
N GLU A 365 -0.67 -7.81 -23.54
CA GLU A 365 0.64 -7.96 -24.18
C GLU A 365 0.87 -6.91 -25.27
N ASN A 366 -0.16 -6.55 -26.05
CA ASN A 366 -0.10 -5.48 -27.03
C ASN A 366 0.26 -4.11 -26.41
N GLU A 367 -0.25 -3.76 -25.22
CA GLU A 367 0.16 -2.51 -24.53
C GLU A 367 1.58 -2.61 -23.95
N TYR A 368 2.06 -3.80 -23.56
CA TYR A 368 3.46 -4.00 -23.16
C TYR A 368 4.42 -3.92 -24.35
N VAL A 369 4.05 -4.41 -25.54
CA VAL A 369 4.83 -4.22 -26.77
C VAL A 369 4.86 -2.74 -27.18
N LYS A 370 3.72 -2.04 -27.13
CA LYS A 370 3.65 -0.58 -27.36
C LYS A 370 4.60 0.20 -26.45
N ALA A 371 4.71 -0.19 -25.18
CA ALA A 371 5.58 0.48 -24.21
C ALA A 371 7.08 0.42 -24.59
N ILE A 372 7.53 -0.64 -25.26
CA ILE A 372 8.92 -0.81 -25.72
C ILE A 372 9.30 0.24 -26.77
N TYR A 373 8.37 0.60 -27.67
CA TYR A 373 8.58 1.66 -28.66
C TYR A 373 7.91 2.99 -28.27
N ARG A 374 7.75 3.22 -26.96
CA ARG A 374 7.27 4.46 -26.33
C ARG A 374 5.83 4.85 -26.68
N MET A 375 5.01 3.95 -27.22
CA MET A 375 3.59 4.12 -27.53
C MET A 375 2.68 3.52 -26.44
N GLY A 376 1.35 3.59 -26.60
CA GLY A 376 0.39 3.04 -25.63
C GLY A 376 0.29 3.81 -24.30
N GLU A 377 -0.35 3.22 -23.29
CA GLU A 377 -0.53 3.85 -21.96
C GLU A 377 0.71 3.77 -21.04
N TYR A 378 1.60 2.81 -21.31
CA TYR A 378 2.76 2.51 -20.45
C TYR A 378 4.07 2.90 -21.11
N ARG A 379 5.14 2.91 -20.32
CA ARG A 379 6.53 2.94 -20.76
C ARG A 379 7.32 1.88 -19.98
N LEU A 380 8.54 1.57 -20.40
CA LEU A 380 9.44 0.74 -19.61
C LEU A 380 9.78 1.45 -18.28
N ALA A 381 10.00 0.66 -17.22
CA ALA A 381 10.53 1.17 -15.96
C ALA A 381 12.01 1.57 -16.11
N PRO A 382 12.57 2.43 -15.25
CA PRO A 382 13.92 3.00 -15.42
C PRO A 382 15.04 1.96 -15.64
N GLU A 383 14.91 0.79 -15.00
CA GLU A 383 15.85 -0.34 -15.04
C GLU A 383 15.87 -1.02 -16.43
N PHE A 384 14.82 -0.79 -17.23
CA PHE A 384 14.59 -1.38 -18.55
C PHE A 384 14.63 -0.36 -19.69
N GLU A 385 14.68 0.95 -19.43
CA GLU A 385 14.62 1.99 -20.47
C GLU A 385 15.77 1.88 -21.51
N LYS A 386 16.88 1.19 -21.19
CA LYS A 386 17.92 0.81 -22.16
C LYS A 386 17.45 -0.11 -23.31
N PHE A 387 16.26 -0.73 -23.19
CA PHE A 387 15.62 -1.54 -24.22
C PHE A 387 14.54 -0.78 -25.02
N SER A 388 14.27 0.47 -24.61
CA SER A 388 13.33 1.40 -25.22
C SER A 388 13.83 1.86 -26.58
N VAL A 389 12.94 1.96 -27.57
CA VAL A 389 13.26 2.45 -28.92
C VAL A 389 12.28 3.54 -29.34
N THR A 390 12.62 4.33 -30.36
CA THR A 390 11.70 5.31 -30.92
C THR A 390 10.69 4.65 -31.87
N PRO A 391 9.49 5.21 -32.05
CA PRO A 391 8.52 4.69 -33.03
C PRO A 391 9.10 4.56 -34.44
N SER A 392 9.94 5.51 -34.89
CA SER A 392 10.58 5.47 -36.20
C SER A 392 11.52 4.26 -36.35
N VAL A 393 12.36 4.00 -35.34
CA VAL A 393 13.26 2.83 -35.30
C VAL A 393 12.49 1.52 -35.15
N TRP A 394 11.27 1.56 -34.60
CA TRP A 394 10.37 0.40 -34.54
C TRP A 394 9.75 0.08 -35.91
N THR A 395 9.18 1.07 -36.60
CA THR A 395 8.58 0.90 -37.93
C THR A 395 9.60 0.46 -38.99
N GLN A 396 10.89 0.78 -38.81
CA GLN A 396 11.98 0.30 -39.67
C GLN A 396 12.39 -1.17 -39.45
N LYS A 397 11.89 -1.84 -38.40
CA LYS A 397 12.20 -3.26 -38.13
C LYS A 397 11.21 -4.18 -38.84
N THR A 398 11.72 -5.27 -39.43
CA THR A 398 10.83 -6.33 -39.94
C THR A 398 10.03 -6.97 -38.80
N PRO A 399 8.88 -7.62 -39.06
CA PRO A 399 8.10 -8.31 -38.04
C PRO A 399 8.93 -9.33 -37.22
N GLU A 400 9.95 -9.94 -37.82
CA GLU A 400 10.88 -10.90 -37.19
C GLU A 400 11.76 -10.18 -36.18
N GLN A 401 12.42 -9.10 -36.61
CA GLN A 401 13.26 -8.24 -35.76
C GLN A 401 12.46 -7.60 -34.62
N GLN A 402 11.18 -7.27 -34.86
CA GLN A 402 10.25 -6.82 -33.82
C GLN A 402 9.96 -7.93 -32.80
N ARG A 403 9.63 -9.15 -33.24
CA ARG A 403 9.40 -10.31 -32.36
C ARG A 403 10.66 -10.69 -31.57
N GLU A 404 11.84 -10.62 -32.18
CA GLU A 404 13.12 -10.85 -31.50
C GLU A 404 13.44 -9.77 -30.47
N HIS A 405 13.20 -8.49 -30.80
CA HIS A 405 13.38 -7.39 -29.84
C HIS A 405 12.42 -7.54 -28.65
N VAL A 406 11.14 -7.87 -28.87
CA VAL A 406 10.18 -8.18 -27.78
C VAL A 406 10.66 -9.34 -26.92
N LYS A 407 11.04 -10.48 -27.53
CA LYS A 407 11.60 -11.63 -26.81
C LYS A 407 12.83 -11.23 -25.99
N LYS A 408 13.71 -10.39 -26.55
CA LYS A 408 14.89 -9.84 -25.88
C LYS A 408 14.52 -8.97 -24.69
N VAL A 409 13.53 -8.06 -24.79
CA VAL A 409 13.10 -7.24 -23.64
C VAL A 409 12.45 -8.11 -22.56
N PHE A 410 11.47 -8.93 -22.92
CA PHE A 410 10.68 -9.73 -21.96
C PHE A 410 11.54 -10.78 -21.23
N LYS A 411 12.56 -11.35 -21.90
CA LYS A 411 13.54 -12.27 -21.28
C LYS A 411 14.76 -11.58 -20.68
N ALA A 412 15.07 -10.32 -21.04
CA ALA A 412 16.24 -9.64 -20.50
C ALA A 412 16.16 -9.63 -18.97
N PRO A 413 17.22 -10.05 -18.25
CA PRO A 413 17.24 -9.90 -16.81
C PRO A 413 16.99 -8.44 -16.45
N ALA A 414 16.54 -8.21 -15.21
CA ALA A 414 16.65 -6.87 -14.67
C ALA A 414 18.11 -6.45 -14.84
N ASN A 415 18.37 -5.21 -15.22
CA ASN A 415 19.58 -4.65 -14.64
C ASN A 415 19.35 -4.75 -13.13
N THR A 416 20.17 -5.55 -12.45
CA THR A 416 20.76 -5.04 -11.23
C THR A 416 21.39 -3.71 -11.62
N SER A 417 20.62 -2.64 -11.43
CA SER A 417 21.19 -1.41 -10.93
C SER A 417 21.98 -1.83 -9.70
N SER A 418 23.28 -2.00 -9.92
CA SER A 418 24.24 -1.73 -8.88
C SER A 418 23.79 -0.41 -8.22
N SER A 419 23.51 -0.47 -6.92
CA SER A 419 23.88 0.66 -6.07
C SER A 419 25.34 0.93 -6.41
N ASN A 420 25.60 2.03 -7.13
CA ASN A 420 26.74 2.16 -8.05
C ASN A 420 28.02 1.54 -7.49
N GLN A 421 28.35 0.31 -7.94
CA GLN A 421 29.65 -0.30 -7.65
C GLN A 421 30.66 0.33 -8.59
N VAL A 422 31.00 1.58 -8.27
CA VAL A 422 32.18 2.25 -8.80
C VAL A 422 33.36 1.53 -8.16
N THR A 423 33.99 0.63 -8.91
CA THR A 423 35.06 -0.23 -8.40
C THR A 423 36.17 0.64 -7.80
N PRO A 424 36.44 0.58 -6.48
CA PRO A 424 37.33 1.54 -5.85
C PRO A 424 38.73 1.54 -6.46
N SER A 425 39.20 2.72 -6.87
CA SER A 425 40.57 2.95 -7.35
C SER A 425 41.57 3.12 -6.22
N LYS A 426 41.09 3.38 -4.99
CA LYS A 426 41.86 3.36 -3.75
C LYS A 426 41.23 2.38 -2.76
N ARG A 427 42.09 1.74 -1.97
CA ARG A 427 41.73 0.91 -0.81
C ARG A 427 42.02 1.69 0.48
N LEU A 428 41.40 1.26 1.58
CA LEU A 428 41.80 1.70 2.92
C LEU A 428 43.19 1.14 3.28
N SER A 429 43.89 1.78 4.21
CA SER A 429 45.20 1.32 4.73
C SER A 429 45.12 0.02 5.54
N ILE A 430 43.92 -0.37 5.99
CA ILE A 430 43.64 -1.66 6.62
C ILE A 430 42.53 -2.34 5.81
N THR A 431 42.74 -3.60 5.42
CA THR A 431 41.78 -4.37 4.61
C THR A 431 40.53 -4.71 5.42
N PHE A 432 39.52 -5.31 4.77
CA PHE A 432 38.35 -5.82 5.49
C PHE A 432 38.73 -7.08 6.30
N GLU A 433 39.65 -7.87 5.77
CA GLU A 433 40.17 -9.11 6.31
C GLU A 433 41.01 -8.87 7.59
N ASP A 434 41.82 -7.80 7.61
CA ASP A 434 42.74 -7.45 8.70
C ASP A 434 42.10 -6.55 9.79
N CYS A 435 40.80 -6.26 9.72
CA CYS A 435 40.18 -5.24 10.59
C CYS A 435 39.79 -5.73 12.00
N GLU A 436 39.71 -7.05 12.22
CA GLU A 436 39.33 -7.73 13.47
C GLU A 436 37.97 -7.33 14.11
N VAL A 437 37.14 -6.50 13.46
CA VAL A 437 35.87 -6.04 14.02
C VAL A 437 34.80 -7.14 14.00
N THR A 438 34.55 -7.74 15.17
CA THR A 438 33.55 -8.81 15.35
C THR A 438 32.19 -8.33 15.87
N SER A 439 32.10 -7.09 16.36
CA SER A 439 30.89 -6.53 17.00
C SER A 439 29.82 -6.00 16.01
N VAL A 440 30.10 -6.03 14.71
CA VAL A 440 29.17 -5.64 13.63
C VAL A 440 29.03 -6.81 12.66
N ALA A 441 27.80 -7.13 12.26
CA ALA A 441 27.54 -8.24 11.35
C ALA A 441 28.33 -8.11 10.03
N ALA A 442 29.08 -9.14 9.66
CA ALA A 442 30.10 -9.09 8.59
C ALA A 442 29.60 -8.51 7.25
N ARG A 443 28.35 -8.78 6.85
CA ARG A 443 27.76 -8.21 5.63
C ARG A 443 27.58 -6.68 5.69
N MET A 444 27.23 -6.15 6.86
CA MET A 444 27.11 -4.70 7.08
C MET A 444 28.49 -4.04 7.20
N LEU A 445 29.44 -4.71 7.87
CA LEU A 445 30.82 -4.26 7.98
C LEU A 445 31.51 -4.18 6.61
N SER A 446 31.37 -5.22 5.78
CA SER A 446 31.89 -5.27 4.41
C SER A 446 31.31 -4.17 3.52
N GLN A 447 30.00 -3.89 3.63
CA GLN A 447 29.38 -2.75 2.94
C GLN A 447 29.96 -1.40 3.42
N ILE A 448 30.14 -1.22 4.72
CA ILE A 448 30.73 0.00 5.31
C ILE A 448 32.18 0.20 4.84
N TRP A 449 32.97 -0.86 4.71
CA TRP A 449 34.32 -0.81 4.11
C TRP A 449 34.26 -0.38 2.65
N HIS A 450 33.44 -1.04 1.83
CA HIS A 450 33.31 -0.74 0.40
C HIS A 450 32.84 0.70 0.13
N GLU A 451 31.90 1.22 0.91
CA GLU A 451 31.46 2.62 0.85
C GLU A 451 32.58 3.61 1.20
N ALA A 452 33.44 3.29 2.18
CA ALA A 452 34.60 4.13 2.54
C ALA A 452 35.64 4.18 1.42
N GLU A 453 35.91 3.05 0.76
CA GLU A 453 36.81 2.98 -0.39
C GLU A 453 36.27 3.76 -1.60
N ILE A 454 34.95 3.72 -1.84
CA ILE A 454 34.28 4.56 -2.85
C ILE A 454 34.48 6.05 -2.52
N ILE A 455 34.33 6.45 -1.26
CA ILE A 455 34.57 7.83 -0.81
C ILE A 455 36.02 8.25 -1.09
N LEU A 456 37.01 7.44 -0.73
CA LEU A 456 38.43 7.76 -0.97
C LEU A 456 38.78 7.80 -2.47
N SER A 457 38.11 6.99 -3.28
CA SER A 457 38.34 6.86 -4.73
C SER A 457 37.74 7.99 -5.57
N TYR A 458 36.53 8.45 -5.22
CA TYR A 458 35.72 9.32 -6.08
C TYR A 458 35.27 10.64 -5.45
N ASN A 459 35.27 10.72 -4.11
CA ASN A 459 34.87 11.92 -3.38
C ASN A 459 36.10 12.64 -2.79
N LYS A 460 35.86 13.75 -2.09
CA LYS A 460 36.88 14.48 -1.35
C LYS A 460 36.55 14.50 0.13
N VAL A 461 37.54 14.19 0.96
CA VAL A 461 37.59 14.60 2.35
C VAL A 461 38.27 15.97 2.39
N ILE A 462 37.62 16.96 2.98
CA ILE A 462 38.07 18.35 3.05
C ILE A 462 38.15 18.76 4.52
N ASP A 463 39.33 19.14 5.00
CA ASP A 463 39.48 19.75 6.32
C ASP A 463 38.87 21.17 6.30
N LEU A 464 37.95 21.45 7.22
CA LEU A 464 37.32 22.77 7.40
C LEU A 464 37.95 23.56 8.56
N GLY A 465 38.99 23.02 9.20
CA GLY A 465 39.58 23.54 10.42
C GLY A 465 38.83 23.11 11.69
N GLY A 466 39.47 23.32 12.85
CA GLY A 466 38.85 23.06 14.16
C GLY A 466 38.50 21.60 14.45
N GLY A 467 39.06 20.64 13.70
CA GLY A 467 38.74 19.21 13.82
C GLY A 467 37.42 18.82 13.16
N VAL A 468 37.01 19.51 12.09
CA VAL A 468 35.81 19.17 11.31
C VAL A 468 36.19 18.83 9.86
N TYR A 469 35.92 17.58 9.46
CA TYR A 469 36.17 17.07 8.12
C TYR A 469 34.87 16.93 7.36
N CYS A 470 34.77 17.58 6.20
CA CYS A 470 33.64 17.48 5.27
C CYS A 470 33.93 16.38 4.26
N VAL A 471 33.12 15.31 4.29
CA VAL A 471 33.13 14.25 3.29
C VAL A 471 32.07 14.58 2.24
N THR A 472 32.48 14.75 0.99
CA THR A 472 31.53 14.98 -0.12
C THR A 472 30.88 13.66 -0.59
N GLU A 473 29.67 13.75 -1.12
CA GLU A 473 28.93 12.64 -1.74
C GLU A 473 28.20 13.14 -2.99
N PHE A 474 27.59 12.23 -3.77
CA PHE A 474 26.82 12.59 -4.97
C PHE A 474 25.58 13.43 -4.63
N GLY A 475 25.74 14.76 -4.67
CA GLY A 475 24.69 15.74 -4.38
C GLY A 475 24.51 16.09 -2.90
N ASN A 476 25.44 15.70 -2.03
CA ASN A 476 25.35 15.93 -0.57
C ASN A 476 26.75 16.07 0.07
N SER A 477 26.81 16.44 1.36
CA SER A 477 28.03 16.30 2.16
C SER A 477 27.74 15.96 3.62
N VAL A 478 28.71 15.31 4.28
CA VAL A 478 28.60 14.81 5.65
C VAL A 478 29.82 15.28 6.45
N ASN A 479 29.57 16.04 7.53
CA ASN A 479 30.63 16.48 8.43
C ASN A 479 30.91 15.43 9.52
N VAL A 480 32.17 15.01 9.62
CA VAL A 480 32.72 14.22 10.72
C VAL A 480 33.48 15.16 11.65
N THR A 481 33.22 15.09 12.95
CA THR A 481 33.97 15.86 13.96
C THR A 481 34.97 14.95 14.67
N VAL A 482 36.22 15.38 14.76
CA VAL A 482 37.32 14.65 15.38
C VAL A 482 37.83 15.44 16.59
N LYS A 483 37.87 14.80 17.76
CA LYS A 483 38.37 15.40 19.01
C LYS A 483 39.35 14.45 19.68
N GLY A 484 40.64 14.64 19.41
CA GLY A 484 41.66 13.61 19.65
C GLY A 484 41.28 12.31 18.93
N ASN A 485 41.57 11.16 19.54
CA ASN A 485 41.22 9.84 18.99
C ASN A 485 39.71 9.51 19.17
N SER A 486 38.81 10.46 18.85
CA SER A 486 37.36 10.32 18.98
C SER A 486 36.68 10.94 17.77
N HIS A 487 36.18 10.08 16.89
CA HIS A 487 35.49 10.44 15.66
C HIS A 487 33.97 10.39 15.90
N ASN A 488 33.22 11.39 15.43
CA ASN A 488 31.78 11.47 15.58
C ASN A 488 31.11 11.89 14.27
N CYS A 489 30.16 11.08 13.79
CA CYS A 489 29.40 11.33 12.58
C CYS A 489 27.89 11.22 12.87
N LYS A 490 27.09 12.10 12.26
CA LYS A 490 25.63 12.13 12.45
C LYS A 490 24.85 11.19 11.51
N CYS A 491 25.52 10.33 10.74
CA CYS A 491 24.87 9.44 9.79
C CYS A 491 24.24 8.21 10.48
N ARG A 492 23.23 7.62 9.82
CA ARG A 492 22.46 6.47 10.33
C ARG A 492 23.34 5.25 10.63
N ASN A 493 24.37 5.00 9.81
CA ASN A 493 25.26 3.86 9.98
C ASN A 493 26.07 3.99 11.28
N PHE A 494 26.61 5.18 11.59
CA PHE A 494 27.39 5.44 12.82
C PHE A 494 26.57 5.20 14.09
N GLN A 495 25.28 5.57 14.06
CA GLN A 495 24.35 5.32 15.18
C GLN A 495 24.02 3.83 15.33
N SER A 496 23.79 3.14 14.20
CA SER A 496 23.37 1.72 14.17
C SER A 496 24.46 0.74 14.58
N THR A 497 25.74 1.14 14.48
CA THR A 497 26.93 0.35 14.83
C THR A 497 27.59 0.80 16.13
N ALA A 498 26.99 1.72 16.90
CA ALA A 498 27.59 2.32 18.10
C ALA A 498 28.95 3.03 17.89
N GLY A 499 29.25 3.47 16.66
CA GLY A 499 30.36 4.39 16.36
C GLY A 499 31.15 4.15 15.06
N LEU A 500 30.66 3.34 14.12
CA LEU A 500 31.40 2.96 12.90
C LEU A 500 30.62 3.25 11.61
N CYS A 501 31.21 4.01 10.67
CA CYS A 501 30.60 4.26 9.36
C CYS A 501 31.65 4.58 8.30
N SER A 502 31.23 4.53 7.04
CA SER A 502 32.04 4.79 5.85
C SER A 502 32.69 6.18 5.85
N HIS A 503 31.98 7.21 6.34
CA HIS A 503 32.53 8.56 6.54
C HIS A 503 33.66 8.60 7.57
N VAL A 504 33.53 7.86 8.68
CA VAL A 504 34.53 7.83 9.76
C VAL A 504 35.75 7.02 9.35
N LEU A 505 35.58 5.89 8.65
CA LEU A 505 36.69 5.13 8.08
C LEU A 505 37.50 5.99 7.10
N ALA A 506 36.84 6.63 6.13
CA ALA A 506 37.52 7.46 5.14
C ALA A 506 38.25 8.68 5.75
N VAL A 507 37.70 9.30 6.80
CA VAL A 507 38.37 10.39 7.53
C VAL A 507 39.54 9.86 8.36
N ALA A 508 39.35 8.78 9.13
CA ALA A 508 40.41 8.20 9.95
C ALA A 508 41.60 7.71 9.10
N ASP A 509 41.32 7.14 7.92
CA ASP A 509 42.32 6.72 6.93
C ASP A 509 43.05 7.92 6.30
N THR A 510 42.32 8.96 5.87
CA THR A 510 42.91 10.23 5.39
C THR A 510 43.80 10.90 6.44
N MET A 511 43.54 10.68 7.72
CA MET A 511 44.35 11.19 8.85
C MET A 511 45.45 10.22 9.31
N GLY A 512 45.55 9.00 8.75
CA GLY A 512 46.51 7.98 9.21
C GLY A 512 46.22 7.41 10.61
N THR A 513 44.99 7.56 11.12
CA THR A 513 44.57 7.16 12.48
C THR A 513 43.69 5.91 12.53
N LEU A 514 43.50 5.23 11.38
CA LEU A 514 42.56 4.11 11.23
C LEU A 514 42.79 2.96 12.24
N ALA A 515 44.04 2.55 12.47
CA ALA A 515 44.36 1.48 13.44
C ALA A 515 43.84 1.80 14.85
N ALA A 516 44.12 3.01 15.34
CA ALA A 516 43.72 3.47 16.68
C ALA A 516 42.20 3.73 16.82
N LEU A 517 41.45 3.79 15.71
CA LEU A 517 39.99 3.75 15.72
C LEU A 517 39.48 2.34 16.02
N LEU A 518 40.03 1.32 15.35
CA LEU A 518 39.53 -0.06 15.39
C LEU A 518 39.84 -0.74 16.74
N GLU A 519 41.05 -0.58 17.27
CA GLU A 519 41.44 -1.05 18.61
C GLU A 519 40.48 -0.53 19.70
N LYS A 520 40.14 0.76 19.63
CA LYS A 520 39.20 1.46 20.53
C LYS A 520 37.73 1.09 20.28
N PHE A 521 37.41 0.51 19.13
CA PHE A 521 36.08 0.00 18.82
C PHE A 521 35.90 -1.42 19.37
N ASN A 522 36.89 -2.29 19.18
CA ASN A 522 36.89 -3.68 19.64
C ASN A 522 36.93 -3.81 21.18
N THR A 523 37.46 -2.80 21.88
CA THR A 523 37.50 -2.75 23.36
C THR A 523 36.18 -2.30 24.03
N LYS A 524 35.14 -1.92 23.27
CA LYS A 524 33.82 -1.56 23.82
C LYS A 524 32.91 -2.78 24.03
N THR A 525 32.86 -3.30 25.26
CA THR A 525 31.87 -4.33 25.63
C THR A 525 30.51 -3.75 26.05
N ASN A 526 29.48 -4.59 25.96
CA ASN A 526 28.10 -4.42 26.44
C ASN A 526 27.14 -3.49 25.67
N LYS A 527 26.17 -4.10 24.96
CA LYS A 527 24.77 -4.20 25.43
C LYS A 527 23.91 -5.05 24.48
N ALA A 528 23.82 -6.36 24.75
CA ALA A 528 22.99 -7.30 24.01
C ALA A 528 22.06 -8.07 24.97
N SER A 529 20.94 -7.45 25.36
CA SER A 529 19.91 -8.10 26.21
C SER A 529 18.65 -7.23 26.40
N SER A 530 17.63 -7.40 25.56
CA SER A 530 16.21 -7.12 25.86
C SER A 530 15.27 -7.60 24.74
N ILE A 531 14.01 -7.89 25.08
CA ILE A 531 12.84 -8.11 24.18
C ILE A 531 12.85 -9.45 23.41
N LEU A 532 12.30 -10.47 24.07
CA LEU A 532 11.78 -11.75 23.56
C LEU A 532 10.74 -12.30 24.57
N ASN A 533 9.43 -12.39 24.26
CA ASN A 533 8.51 -13.54 24.58
C ASN A 533 6.96 -13.34 24.45
N ALA A 534 6.31 -14.33 23.82
CA ALA A 534 4.98 -14.92 24.11
C ALA A 534 3.65 -14.14 23.89
N ASN A 535 2.59 -14.87 23.49
CA ASN A 535 1.59 -14.51 22.45
C ASN A 535 0.20 -15.21 22.74
N ILE A 536 -0.98 -14.67 22.32
CA ILE A 536 -2.14 -15.36 21.62
C ILE A 536 -3.51 -15.30 22.38
N SER A 537 -4.65 -14.74 21.87
CA SER A 537 -5.04 -14.07 20.58
C SER A 537 -6.35 -13.16 20.62
N LYS A 538 -7.51 -13.24 19.91
CA LYS A 538 -8.31 -14.29 19.19
C LYS A 538 -9.30 -13.58 18.03
N ARG A 539 -10.07 -13.88 16.85
CA ARG A 539 -10.70 -14.73 15.63
C ARG A 539 -12.09 -15.47 15.34
N ALA A 540 -12.77 -15.15 14.19
CA ALA A 540 -13.96 -15.78 13.49
C ALA A 540 -15.33 -15.99 14.20
N GLY A 541 -16.52 -15.65 13.67
CA GLY A 541 -17.04 -14.92 12.48
C GLY A 541 -18.48 -14.43 12.82
N GLU A 542 -19.27 -13.77 11.95
CA GLU A 542 -19.46 -13.87 10.49
C GLU A 542 -19.28 -12.50 9.71
N LYS A 543 -20.00 -12.10 8.64
CA LYS A 543 -21.48 -11.88 8.52
C LYS A 543 -22.17 -12.11 7.15
N PRO A 544 -23.52 -12.17 7.13
CA PRO A 544 -24.36 -12.22 5.92
C PRO A 544 -24.49 -10.91 5.11
N LYS A 545 -25.32 -10.96 4.06
CA LYS A 545 -25.62 -9.90 3.08
C LYS A 545 -26.11 -8.57 3.71
N GLU A 546 -25.35 -7.47 3.57
CA GLU A 546 -25.85 -6.09 3.69
C GLU A 546 -25.58 -5.31 2.37
N LYS A 547 -26.59 -4.60 1.84
CA LYS A 547 -26.48 -3.80 0.61
C LYS A 547 -25.73 -2.47 0.86
N LYS A 548 -24.39 -2.47 0.83
CA LYS A 548 -23.61 -1.21 0.87
C LYS A 548 -23.82 -0.37 -0.40
N LYS A 549 -24.20 0.90 -0.24
CA LYS A 549 -24.17 1.90 -1.33
C LYS A 549 -22.72 2.20 -1.69
N ARG A 550 -22.34 2.03 -2.96
CA ARG A 550 -21.00 2.41 -3.47
C ARG A 550 -20.83 3.94 -3.41
N LYS A 551 -19.78 4.44 -2.74
CA LYS A 551 -19.16 5.74 -3.03
C LYS A 551 -17.93 5.47 -3.91
N GLY A 552 -17.80 6.17 -5.04
CA GLY A 552 -16.74 5.91 -6.01
C GLY A 552 -15.45 6.68 -5.68
N GLN A 553 -14.53 6.04 -4.96
CA GLN A 553 -13.16 6.53 -4.74
C GLN A 553 -12.14 5.38 -4.92
N ASN A 554 -12.33 4.57 -5.98
CA ASN A 554 -11.54 3.37 -6.28
C ASN A 554 -10.16 3.67 -6.93
N ASN A 555 -9.44 4.66 -6.42
CA ASN A 555 -8.02 4.92 -6.68
C ASN A 555 -7.52 5.88 -5.58
N VAL A 556 -7.21 5.34 -4.40
CA VAL A 556 -6.29 6.02 -3.48
C VAL A 556 -4.89 5.59 -3.92
N GLU A 557 -4.00 6.53 -4.17
CA GLU A 557 -2.60 6.18 -4.45
C GLU A 557 -1.94 5.74 -3.14
N GLN A 558 -1.35 4.53 -3.12
CA GLN A 558 -0.47 4.11 -2.03
C GLN A 558 0.79 4.99 -2.08
N ILE A 559 0.79 6.07 -1.31
CA ILE A 559 1.99 6.89 -1.07
C ILE A 559 2.96 6.03 -0.25
N PRO A 560 4.23 5.86 -0.67
CA PRO A 560 5.23 5.14 0.12
C PRO A 560 5.32 5.70 1.54
N ILE A 561 5.32 4.82 2.54
CA ILE A 561 5.51 5.22 3.93
C ILE A 561 6.92 5.78 4.08
N LEU A 562 7.03 7.03 4.52
CA LEU A 562 8.32 7.70 4.74
C LEU A 562 8.81 7.56 6.19
N GLU A 563 7.91 7.29 7.13
CA GLU A 563 8.18 7.30 8.57
C GLU A 563 7.18 6.42 9.32
N GLU A 564 7.68 5.61 10.25
CA GLU A 564 6.88 4.92 11.27
C GLU A 564 6.92 5.73 12.56
N ILE A 565 5.76 5.89 13.21
CA ILE A 565 5.61 6.57 14.50
C ILE A 565 5.02 5.57 15.50
N GLU A 566 5.63 5.48 16.67
CA GLU A 566 5.08 4.77 17.83
C GLU A 566 3.81 5.46 18.36
N ARG A 567 2.92 4.70 18.99
CA ARG A 567 1.71 5.27 19.59
C ARG A 567 2.01 5.69 21.03
N PRO A 568 2.03 6.99 21.38
CA PRO A 568 1.94 7.39 22.78
C PRO A 568 0.57 6.94 23.33
N ASP A 569 0.54 6.06 24.32
CA ASP A 569 -0.69 5.40 24.80
C ASP A 569 -1.75 6.36 25.42
N ASN A 570 -1.44 7.66 25.57
CA ASN A 570 -2.33 8.68 26.13
C ASN A 570 -3.07 9.58 25.12
N ASP A 571 -2.67 9.62 23.84
CA ASP A 571 -3.13 10.69 22.91
C ASP A 571 -4.17 10.22 21.88
N ILE A 572 -5.43 10.18 22.33
CA ILE A 572 -6.59 10.26 21.43
C ILE A 572 -6.90 11.75 21.20
N ASP A 573 -6.55 12.31 20.03
CA ASP A 573 -7.50 13.17 19.32
C ASP A 573 -7.17 13.44 17.83
N CYS A 574 -8.14 14.09 17.17
CA CYS A 574 -8.32 14.17 15.73
C CYS A 574 -7.20 14.80 14.87
N GLN A 575 -7.26 14.45 13.58
CA GLN A 575 -6.41 14.91 12.48
C GLN A 575 -6.26 16.44 12.40
N LYS A 576 -5.09 16.90 11.95
CA LYS A 576 -4.96 18.17 11.21
C LYS A 576 -5.63 18.01 9.83
N PRO A 577 -6.71 18.73 9.49
CA PRO A 577 -7.28 18.66 8.14
C PRO A 577 -6.43 19.44 7.15
N LEU A 578 -6.39 18.96 5.91
CA LEU A 578 -5.80 19.67 4.79
C LEU A 578 -6.84 20.67 4.24
N ALA A 579 -6.45 21.95 4.22
CA ALA A 579 -7.23 23.14 3.85
C ALA A 579 -8.34 23.60 4.84
N PHE A 580 -8.43 24.92 5.00
CA PHE A 580 -9.53 25.61 5.68
C PHE A 580 -10.69 25.83 4.71
N THR A 581 -11.85 25.23 4.98
CA THR A 581 -13.01 25.24 4.07
C THR A 581 -13.93 26.46 4.17
N GLU A 582 -13.82 27.27 5.22
CA GLU A 582 -14.75 28.36 5.55
C GLU A 582 -13.96 29.60 5.97
N ILE A 583 -14.54 30.80 5.79
CA ILE A 583 -13.83 32.06 6.12
C ILE A 583 -13.40 32.12 7.59
N TRP A 584 -14.23 31.63 8.52
CA TRP A 584 -13.96 31.65 9.96
C TRP A 584 -12.94 30.59 10.40
N HIS A 585 -12.48 29.70 9.51
CA HIS A 585 -11.45 28.73 9.82
C HIS A 585 -10.05 29.37 9.74
N ASN A 586 -9.28 29.31 10.82
CA ASN A 586 -7.92 29.86 10.92
C ASN A 586 -7.08 29.13 11.99
N THR A 587 -5.82 29.57 12.17
CA THR A 587 -4.84 29.00 13.11
C THR A 587 -4.87 29.61 14.51
N ASN A 588 -5.80 30.53 14.81
CA ASN A 588 -5.83 31.23 16.10
C ASN A 588 -6.10 30.25 17.25
N LYS A 589 -5.64 30.61 18.44
CA LYS A 589 -5.87 29.82 19.66
C LYS A 589 -7.34 29.87 20.09
N PHE A 590 -7.70 28.91 20.93
CA PHE A 590 -8.99 28.77 21.59
C PHE A 590 -8.76 29.06 23.08
N GLN A 591 -9.00 30.31 23.49
CA GLN A 591 -8.65 30.80 24.82
C GLN A 591 -9.75 30.47 25.83
N VAL A 592 -9.40 29.87 26.98
CA VAL A 592 -10.31 29.76 28.12
C VAL A 592 -10.50 31.14 28.74
N VAL A 593 -11.75 31.58 28.92
CA VAL A 593 -12.10 32.90 29.48
C VAL A 593 -13.29 32.79 30.44
N PHE A 594 -13.39 33.66 31.45
CA PHE A 594 -14.60 33.75 32.26
C PHE A 594 -15.69 34.56 31.54
N THR A 595 -16.93 34.09 31.58
CA THR A 595 -18.08 34.73 30.93
C THR A 595 -18.37 36.11 31.51
N LYS A 596 -18.13 36.29 32.82
CA LYS A 596 -18.29 37.56 33.57
C LYS A 596 -17.42 38.70 32.99
N GLU A 597 -16.18 38.40 32.60
CA GLU A 597 -15.20 39.36 32.05
C GLU A 597 -15.50 39.70 30.58
N CYS A 598 -16.16 38.78 29.87
CA CYS A 598 -16.57 38.95 28.47
C CYS A 598 -18.03 39.42 28.32
N THR A 599 -18.66 39.96 29.37
CA THR A 599 -20.13 40.15 29.50
C THR A 599 -20.82 40.88 28.35
N SER A 600 -20.16 41.82 27.67
CA SER A 600 -20.73 42.55 26.52
C SER A 600 -20.67 41.79 25.19
N LYS A 601 -19.95 40.65 25.12
CA LYS A 601 -19.68 39.88 23.89
C LYS A 601 -20.03 38.39 24.01
N ALA A 602 -19.79 37.78 25.18
CA ALA A 602 -20.07 36.36 25.47
C ALA A 602 -21.54 36.13 25.85
N GLN A 603 -22.47 36.44 24.95
CA GLN A 603 -23.90 36.29 25.23
C GLN A 603 -24.37 34.82 25.20
N LYS A 604 -23.96 34.05 24.18
CA LYS A 604 -24.39 32.66 23.95
C LYS A 604 -23.38 31.91 23.10
N CYS A 605 -23.39 30.58 23.16
CA CYS A 605 -22.49 29.75 22.37
C CYS A 605 -22.83 29.79 20.88
N GLU A 606 -21.85 30.01 20.01
CA GLU A 606 -22.07 30.11 18.57
C GLU A 606 -22.57 28.80 17.91
N SER A 607 -22.27 27.62 18.48
CA SER A 607 -22.63 26.32 17.90
C SER A 607 -23.92 25.69 18.43
N CYS A 608 -24.28 25.91 19.70
CA CYS A 608 -25.50 25.36 20.31
C CYS A 608 -26.55 26.43 20.65
N LYS A 609 -26.21 27.72 20.52
CA LYS A 609 -27.04 28.91 20.81
C LYS A 609 -27.57 29.03 22.26
N VAL A 610 -27.23 28.09 23.14
CA VAL A 610 -27.46 28.17 24.60
C VAL A 610 -26.76 29.41 25.16
N GLU A 611 -27.46 30.17 25.99
CA GLU A 611 -26.92 31.36 26.64
C GLU A 611 -25.91 30.98 27.73
N PHE A 612 -24.88 31.79 27.92
CA PHE A 612 -23.97 31.63 29.06
C PHE A 612 -24.64 32.18 30.34
N ALA A 613 -24.22 31.73 31.52
CA ALA A 613 -24.73 32.24 32.79
C ALA A 613 -24.50 33.77 32.89
N ARG A 614 -25.55 34.51 33.29
CA ARG A 614 -25.54 35.97 33.47
C ARG A 614 -26.06 36.33 34.86
N GLY A 615 -25.54 37.43 35.42
CA GLY A 615 -25.88 37.91 36.77
C GLY A 615 -24.77 37.67 37.79
N GLY A 616 -24.99 38.11 39.03
CA GLY A 616 -23.99 38.03 40.11
C GLY A 616 -23.79 36.64 40.73
N VAL A 617 -24.57 35.64 40.34
CA VAL A 617 -24.47 34.26 40.85
C VAL A 617 -23.49 33.47 39.98
N VAL A 618 -22.31 33.18 40.54
CA VAL A 618 -21.23 32.47 39.84
C VAL A 618 -21.47 30.95 39.90
N CYS A 619 -22.22 30.42 38.92
CA CYS A 619 -22.44 28.99 38.77
C CYS A 619 -21.18 28.27 38.26
N ILE A 620 -20.32 27.86 39.18
CA ILE A 620 -19.13 27.03 38.88
C ILE A 620 -19.57 25.61 38.55
N PRO A 621 -19.08 24.97 37.46
CA PRO A 621 -18.05 25.44 36.52
C PRO A 621 -18.58 26.02 35.18
N GLN A 622 -19.81 26.52 35.13
CA GLN A 622 -20.45 27.04 33.92
C GLN A 622 -20.17 28.55 33.65
N ASP A 623 -19.39 29.21 34.49
CA ASP A 623 -18.91 30.59 34.33
C ASP A 623 -17.65 30.74 33.45
N ILE A 624 -17.20 29.65 32.80
CA ILE A 624 -16.14 29.68 31.78
C ILE A 624 -16.67 29.34 30.37
N ALA A 625 -16.03 29.93 29.36
CA ALA A 625 -16.28 29.70 27.94
C ALA A 625 -14.96 29.59 27.17
N ILE A 626 -15.03 29.11 25.93
CA ILE A 626 -13.89 29.10 25.01
C ILE A 626 -14.08 30.23 23.99
N CYS A 627 -13.15 31.19 23.98
CA CYS A 627 -13.08 32.29 23.01
C CYS A 627 -12.21 31.88 21.81
N HIS A 628 -12.62 32.25 20.60
CA HIS A 628 -11.82 32.10 19.38
C HIS A 628 -12.04 33.32 18.47
N MET A 629 -10.97 33.80 17.82
CA MET A 629 -11.01 34.95 16.94
C MET A 629 -11.29 34.49 15.50
N GLU A 630 -12.50 34.76 15.00
CA GLU A 630 -12.97 34.33 13.67
C GLU A 630 -12.96 35.47 12.64
N ARG A 631 -12.63 35.18 11.38
CA ARG A 631 -12.86 36.09 10.25
C ARG A 631 -14.30 36.03 9.79
N TYR A 632 -14.80 37.11 9.18
CA TYR A 632 -16.20 37.25 8.81
C TYR A 632 -16.39 38.03 7.50
N PHE A 633 -17.59 37.97 6.93
CA PHE A 633 -17.96 38.78 5.76
C PHE A 633 -18.33 40.19 6.21
N TYR A 634 -17.69 41.21 5.63
CA TYR A 634 -17.89 42.61 5.98
C TYR A 634 -18.90 43.29 5.06
N PRO A 635 -19.90 44.02 5.59
CA PRO A 635 -20.85 44.78 4.78
C PRO A 635 -20.17 46.02 4.17
N LYS A 636 -20.10 46.04 2.85
CA LYS A 636 -19.61 47.14 2.01
C LYS A 636 -20.80 47.74 1.28
N LYS A 637 -20.80 49.06 1.06
CA LYS A 637 -21.79 49.70 0.20
C LYS A 637 -21.17 49.97 -1.17
N ASP A 638 -21.84 49.51 -2.21
CA ASP A 638 -21.50 49.86 -3.59
C ASP A 638 -21.88 51.34 -3.86
N ALA A 639 -21.41 51.92 -4.96
CA ALA A 639 -21.71 53.30 -5.33
C ALA A 639 -23.23 53.62 -5.40
N ASN A 640 -24.05 52.61 -5.69
CA ASN A 640 -25.52 52.70 -5.75
C ASN A 640 -26.20 52.42 -4.39
N GLY A 641 -25.47 52.54 -3.26
CA GLY A 641 -25.99 52.37 -1.89
C GLY A 641 -26.32 50.94 -1.45
N LYS A 642 -26.39 49.99 -2.39
CA LYS A 642 -26.62 48.56 -2.15
C LYS A 642 -25.52 47.98 -1.25
N THR A 643 -25.91 47.18 -0.25
CA THR A 643 -24.95 46.52 0.65
C THR A 643 -24.57 45.14 0.13
N THR A 644 -23.29 44.93 -0.13
CA THR A 644 -22.64 43.67 -0.51
C THR A 644 -21.81 43.14 0.66
N TYR A 645 -21.63 41.83 0.76
CA TYR A 645 -20.90 41.18 1.87
C TYR A 645 -19.61 40.54 1.35
N GLU A 646 -18.48 41.22 1.52
CA GLU A 646 -17.17 40.77 1.02
C GLU A 646 -16.36 40.03 2.11
N PRO A 647 -15.63 38.95 1.77
CA PRO A 647 -14.79 38.24 2.74
C PRO A 647 -13.58 39.11 3.15
N THR A 648 -13.46 39.46 4.43
CA THR A 648 -12.29 40.24 4.90
C THR A 648 -11.27 39.38 5.63
N TRP A 649 -10.05 39.36 5.09
CA TRP A 649 -8.89 38.69 5.67
C TRP A 649 -8.14 39.53 6.71
N LYS A 650 -8.54 40.80 6.91
CA LYS A 650 -7.87 41.78 7.79
C LYS A 650 -8.66 42.14 9.04
N ARG A 651 -9.83 41.55 9.29
CA ARG A 651 -10.67 41.82 10.46
C ARG A 651 -11.18 40.52 11.05
N GLU A 652 -11.06 40.39 12.37
CA GLU A 652 -11.47 39.21 13.13
C GLU A 652 -12.38 39.65 14.29
N ILE A 653 -13.23 38.75 14.77
CA ILE A 653 -14.20 39.00 15.83
C ILE A 653 -14.20 37.83 16.83
N ALA A 654 -14.25 38.16 18.12
CA ALA A 654 -14.34 37.16 19.19
C ALA A 654 -15.67 36.39 19.10
N ARG A 655 -15.59 35.06 19.09
CA ARG A 655 -16.72 34.13 19.09
C ARG A 655 -16.56 33.15 20.24
N PHE A 656 -17.67 32.82 20.88
CA PHE A 656 -17.68 32.13 22.17
C PHE A 656 -18.35 30.77 22.06
N TYR A 657 -17.73 29.76 22.67
CA TYR A 657 -18.13 28.37 22.62
C TYR A 657 -18.36 27.81 24.02
N CYS A 658 -19.36 26.93 24.12
CA CYS A 658 -19.55 26.13 25.32
C CYS A 658 -18.36 25.20 25.52
N VAL A 659 -17.99 24.90 26.77
CA VAL A 659 -16.92 23.94 27.10
C VAL A 659 -17.41 22.51 26.89
N LYS A 660 -17.71 22.17 25.63
CA LYS A 660 -18.02 20.83 25.14
C LYS A 660 -17.38 20.67 23.76
N LYS A 661 -16.69 19.56 23.55
CA LYS A 661 -15.97 19.25 22.31
C LYS A 661 -16.84 19.32 21.06
N GLU A 662 -18.12 18.97 21.18
CA GLU A 662 -19.13 18.99 20.10
C GLU A 662 -19.59 20.42 19.75
N CYS A 663 -19.53 21.36 20.70
CA CYS A 663 -19.73 22.79 20.40
C CYS A 663 -18.62 23.27 19.45
N ILE A 664 -17.37 22.89 19.69
CA ILE A 664 -16.23 23.40 18.93
C ILE A 664 -16.12 22.68 17.57
N LEU A 665 -16.10 21.33 17.56
CA LEU A 665 -15.93 20.53 16.34
C LEU A 665 -17.03 20.76 15.29
N ARG A 666 -18.25 21.15 15.71
CA ARG A 666 -19.35 21.49 14.79
C ARG A 666 -19.03 22.68 13.87
N ARG A 667 -18.21 23.62 14.33
CA ARG A 667 -17.86 24.86 13.62
C ARG A 667 -16.38 24.99 13.27
N HIS A 668 -15.52 24.20 13.92
CA HIS A 668 -14.08 24.07 13.64
C HIS A 668 -13.69 22.57 13.60
N PRO A 669 -13.90 21.85 12.49
CA PRO A 669 -13.60 20.42 12.38
C PRO A 669 -12.11 20.05 12.51
N TYR A 670 -11.23 21.05 12.57
CA TYR A 670 -9.78 20.93 12.75
C TYR A 670 -9.32 21.11 14.20
N PHE A 671 -10.23 21.34 15.14
CA PHE A 671 -9.90 21.58 16.54
C PHE A 671 -9.28 20.36 17.22
N TRP A 672 -8.16 20.58 17.91
CA TRP A 672 -7.44 19.58 18.73
C TRP A 672 -6.87 20.28 19.98
N LYS A 673 -6.58 19.50 21.04
CA LYS A 673 -6.31 20.04 22.39
C LYS A 673 -5.22 21.11 22.48
N GLY A 674 -4.13 21.01 21.70
CA GLY A 674 -3.05 22.02 21.69
C GLY A 674 -3.36 23.31 20.90
N MET A 675 -4.56 23.45 20.34
CA MET A 675 -5.10 24.76 19.95
C MET A 675 -5.73 25.51 21.12
N VAL A 676 -6.04 24.84 22.24
CA VAL A 676 -6.49 25.51 23.46
C VAL A 676 -5.32 26.25 24.11
N GLU A 677 -5.64 27.39 24.71
CA GLU A 677 -4.71 28.24 25.45
C GLU A 677 -5.39 28.68 26.76
N VAL A 678 -4.63 28.66 27.85
CA VAL A 678 -5.06 29.15 29.16
C VAL A 678 -3.98 30.13 29.59
N GLN A 679 -4.32 31.41 29.66
CA GLN A 679 -3.39 32.44 30.13
C GLN A 679 -3.19 32.30 31.65
N ASP A 680 -2.02 32.70 32.17
CA ASP A 680 -1.64 32.39 33.54
C ASP A 680 -2.51 33.07 34.60
N ASP A 681 -3.06 34.25 34.29
CA ASP A 681 -4.07 34.95 35.08
C ASP A 681 -5.38 34.17 35.18
N VAL A 682 -5.87 33.63 34.06
CA VAL A 682 -7.03 32.72 34.02
C VAL A 682 -6.70 31.46 34.81
N ARG A 683 -5.53 30.86 34.58
CA ARG A 683 -5.08 29.59 35.20
C ARG A 683 -5.02 29.67 36.72
N GLN A 684 -4.51 30.78 37.27
CA GLN A 684 -4.48 31.05 38.71
C GLN A 684 -5.90 31.15 39.32
N ASN A 685 -6.87 31.62 38.54
CA ASN A 685 -8.28 31.75 38.96
C ASN A 685 -9.14 30.49 38.71
N LEU A 686 -8.61 29.44 38.06
CA LEU A 686 -9.36 28.19 37.82
C LEU A 686 -9.53 27.36 39.10
N LYS A 687 -10.73 27.43 39.68
CA LYS A 687 -11.21 26.51 40.73
C LYS A 687 -11.30 25.06 40.25
N GLU A 688 -11.31 24.11 41.20
CA GLU A 688 -11.23 22.67 40.90
C GLU A 688 -12.36 22.17 39.98
N GLY A 689 -13.58 22.71 40.10
CA GLY A 689 -14.67 22.42 39.17
C GLY A 689 -14.35 22.78 37.71
N HIS A 690 -13.61 23.88 37.47
CA HIS A 690 -13.17 24.28 36.13
C HIS A 690 -12.11 23.34 35.59
N LYS A 691 -11.11 22.98 36.42
CA LYS A 691 -10.06 22.02 36.05
C LYS A 691 -10.65 20.67 35.70
N LYS A 692 -11.60 20.18 36.51
CA LYS A 692 -12.38 18.98 36.23
C LYS A 692 -13.12 19.07 34.89
N LEU A 693 -13.89 20.14 34.66
CA LEU A 693 -14.63 20.33 33.41
C LEU A 693 -13.71 20.37 32.18
N LEU A 694 -12.57 21.07 32.25
CA LEU A 694 -11.60 21.19 31.16
C LEU A 694 -10.86 19.86 30.90
N LYS A 695 -10.60 19.06 31.94
CA LYS A 695 -10.03 17.70 31.83
C LYS A 695 -11.03 16.70 31.25
N GLU A 696 -12.29 16.75 31.68
CA GLU A 696 -13.36 15.84 31.22
C GLU A 696 -13.82 16.17 29.79
N ALA A 697 -14.03 17.45 29.46
CA ALA A 697 -14.60 17.86 28.18
C ALA A 697 -13.57 18.12 27.06
N LEU A 698 -12.32 18.48 27.40
CA LEU A 698 -11.28 18.87 26.42
C LEU A 698 -9.93 18.14 26.61
N HIS A 699 -9.82 17.21 27.57
CA HIS A 699 -8.61 16.43 27.87
C HIS A 699 -7.36 17.28 28.14
N LEU A 700 -7.54 18.40 28.85
CA LEU A 700 -6.48 19.32 29.24
C LEU A 700 -5.92 18.97 30.62
N SER A 701 -4.60 18.96 30.74
CA SER A 701 -3.87 18.89 32.01
C SER A 701 -3.45 20.30 32.40
N ILE A 702 -4.01 20.86 33.48
CA ILE A 702 -3.93 22.28 33.85
C ILE A 702 -3.54 22.44 35.32
#